data_AF-A0A1E1L113-F1
#
_entry.id   AF-A0A1E1L113-F1
#
_cell.length_a   1.000
_cell.length_b   1.000
_cell.length_c   1.000
_cell.angle_alpha   90.00
_cell.angle_beta   90.00
_cell.angle_gamma   90.00
#
_symmetry.space_group_name_H-M   'P 1'
#
loop_
_entity.id
_entity.type
_entity.pdbx_description
1 polymer ?
#
loop_
_entity_poly.entity_id
_entity_poly.type
_entity_poly.pdbx_seq_one_letter_code
_entity_poly.pdbx_strand_id
1 'polypeptide(L)'
;MGSIAFTPPEEELHLKESSFDVPCAPYPQISTILLPTSVSEIRDIVDKSIEKLNTALQAESYGDLHELMAKTSYWRDHLGLSNTKFSTLNGAGEVISLIQAESKSSSRRNQYSQNGVNGTSKNGCNITSITITGTPELTSLDPNGKVTCILAKLAFTTQHGSGVGNARWIPDVESGDEWRIYTLFTTLTDLSATPFLTGLTRPETCMPAGRNFLDWRAEQKEFLHEDPAVIIVGAGHSGLMTAARLKMMGVRTLVVDCQERTGDSWRKRYRDLVMHDPCWMNEVPYLKYPPSWPVLIPKDKMADFLEYYENALDLDVWNSTQLIYSTWDDVKKVWTVMLERNVDGKVSRRILHPRHVIQATGLNGEPRTPSVPGLSTFNGPILHSTQYTTGTQFANKRVIVVGIGTSGHDISQNLYKAGADVTIVQRSPTFVLSLASTHQMIREIYNDGTDTEGADVKIMSFPTTLFKRVGGDTAALLAESNREVWEGLEKVGFKTISKGDLPSLLSLTIQRAGGFYIDIGCSSLIASSAIRCKFSPSISHLTQTGMVFEDGEEIQADAIVFATGYSNGRVRTRKVFGDEVADSIEPIWGFDDMGEVRGVWKRGGKEGFWVAAGSFWLRKKRGSGGEEWGWGWGWEPVFASRYVVEMLMKGHDIIIGDSCLRVASGSSKGEVFIRPNAPPQRPSSEMQNSDNLCLHWNCDF
;
A
#
# COMPACT_ATOMS: atom_id res chain seq x y z
N MET A 1 9.74 19.14 -29.20
CA MET A 1 11.16 18.79 -28.99
C MET A 1 11.76 19.79 -28.02
N GLY A 2 12.77 19.37 -27.26
CA GLY A 2 13.39 20.17 -26.19
C GLY A 2 14.51 19.37 -25.51
N SER A 3 15.30 18.66 -26.31
CA SER A 3 16.33 17.75 -25.82
C SER A 3 17.60 18.50 -25.44
N ILE A 4 17.73 18.86 -24.17
CA ILE A 4 19.05 19.06 -23.57
C ILE A 4 19.61 17.68 -23.28
N ALA A 5 20.81 17.38 -23.80
CA ALA A 5 21.51 16.14 -23.50
C ALA A 5 21.97 16.17 -22.05
N PHE A 6 21.25 15.50 -21.17
CA PHE A 6 21.55 15.46 -19.75
C PHE A 6 22.69 14.46 -19.49
N THR A 7 23.87 14.97 -19.11
CA THR A 7 24.84 14.16 -18.36
C THR A 7 24.12 13.69 -17.10
N PRO A 8 23.95 12.38 -16.85
CA PRO A 8 23.13 11.93 -15.73
C PRO A 8 23.66 12.53 -14.41
N PRO A 9 22.77 12.93 -13.49
CA PRO A 9 23.19 13.28 -12.14
C PRO A 9 23.77 12.03 -11.46
N GLU A 10 24.36 12.19 -10.27
CA GLU A 10 24.81 11.07 -9.44
C GLU A 10 23.76 9.96 -9.41
N GLU A 11 24.16 8.70 -9.66
CA GLU A 11 23.20 7.61 -9.90
C GLU A 11 22.17 7.54 -8.78
N GLU A 12 20.90 7.78 -9.13
CA GLU A 12 19.83 7.80 -8.15
C GLU A 12 19.70 6.43 -7.47
N LEU A 13 20.08 6.42 -6.19
CA LEU A 13 20.29 5.24 -5.37
C LEU A 13 19.15 4.23 -5.50
N HIS A 14 19.49 2.94 -5.55
CA HIS A 14 18.49 1.88 -5.51
C HIS A 14 17.71 1.96 -4.20
N LEU A 15 16.46 1.47 -4.18
CA LEU A 15 15.58 1.52 -3.00
C LEU A 15 16.30 1.07 -1.71
N LYS A 16 17.01 -0.07 -1.78
CA LYS A 16 17.88 -0.62 -0.73
C LYS A 16 18.90 0.39 -0.17
N GLU A 17 19.52 1.20 -1.02
CA GLU A 17 20.57 2.15 -0.66
C GLU A 17 19.98 3.46 -0.11
N SER A 18 18.75 3.82 -0.52
CA SER A 18 18.02 4.98 -0.01
C SER A 18 17.25 4.75 1.30
N SER A 19 17.07 3.50 1.70
CA SER A 19 16.32 3.13 2.91
C SER A 19 17.23 3.12 4.14
N PHE A 20 16.73 3.62 5.26
CA PHE A 20 17.33 3.36 6.57
C PHE A 20 17.27 1.85 6.89
N ASP A 21 18.21 1.35 7.70
CA ASP A 21 18.18 -0.03 8.21
C ASP A 21 17.74 -0.07 9.67
N VAL A 22 16.42 0.01 9.85
CA VAL A 22 15.74 -0.05 11.16
C VAL A 22 16.23 -1.27 11.94
N PRO A 23 16.71 -1.15 13.19
CA PRO A 23 17.20 -2.30 13.95
C PRO A 23 16.07 -3.25 14.35
N CYS A 24 16.37 -4.54 14.52
CA CYS A 24 15.41 -5.47 15.13
C CYS A 24 15.27 -5.16 16.62
N ALA A 25 14.05 -5.01 17.13
CA ALA A 25 13.81 -4.84 18.56
C ALA A 25 14.06 -6.16 19.32
N PRO A 26 14.56 -6.12 20.56
CA PRO A 26 14.38 -7.23 21.50
C PRO A 26 12.91 -7.33 21.89
N TYR A 27 12.47 -8.54 22.25
CA TYR A 27 11.23 -8.71 23.01
C TYR A 27 11.39 -8.17 24.44
N PRO A 28 10.30 -7.76 25.10
CA PRO A 28 10.34 -7.46 26.53
C PRO A 28 10.71 -8.71 27.35
N GLN A 29 11.15 -8.49 28.58
CA GLN A 29 11.45 -9.58 29.51
C GLN A 29 10.16 -10.36 29.85
N ILE A 30 10.27 -11.68 29.95
CA ILE A 30 9.13 -12.55 30.25
C ILE A 30 8.92 -12.55 31.77
N SER A 31 7.83 -11.92 32.22
CA SER A 31 7.38 -11.95 33.61
C SER A 31 6.96 -13.35 34.07
N THR A 32 7.03 -13.60 35.38
CA THR A 32 6.59 -14.83 36.03
C THR A 32 5.26 -14.69 36.77
N ILE A 33 4.56 -13.55 36.66
CA ILE A 33 3.24 -13.39 37.29
C ILE A 33 2.18 -14.33 36.71
N LEU A 34 1.14 -14.58 37.51
CA LEU A 34 -0.06 -15.26 37.04
C LEU A 34 -0.78 -14.39 36.01
N LEU A 35 -1.00 -14.95 34.81
CA LEU A 35 -1.76 -14.31 33.74
C LEU A 35 -3.26 -14.27 34.10
N PRO A 36 -4.01 -13.24 33.66
CA PRO A 36 -5.44 -13.14 33.92
C PRO A 36 -6.19 -14.31 33.27
N THR A 37 -7.11 -14.89 34.03
CA THR A 37 -7.81 -16.14 33.71
C THR A 37 -9.22 -15.94 33.15
N SER A 38 -9.83 -14.78 33.42
CA SER A 38 -11.15 -14.42 32.90
C SER A 38 -11.14 -13.14 32.05
N VAL A 39 -12.12 -13.04 31.14
CA VAL A 39 -12.38 -11.82 30.35
C VAL A 39 -12.65 -10.60 31.25
N SER A 40 -13.13 -10.82 32.49
CA SER A 40 -13.35 -9.73 33.45
C SER A 40 -12.05 -9.18 34.02
N GLU A 41 -11.07 -10.03 34.33
CA GLU A 41 -9.72 -9.60 34.75
C GLU A 41 -9.00 -8.87 33.62
N ILE A 42 -9.05 -9.43 32.40
CA ILE A 42 -8.44 -8.82 31.20
C ILE A 42 -9.06 -7.43 30.95
N ARG A 43 -10.39 -7.31 31.04
CA ARG A 43 -11.07 -6.02 30.86
C ARG A 43 -10.73 -5.03 31.98
N ASP A 44 -10.74 -5.44 33.25
CA ASP A 44 -10.41 -4.57 34.39
C ASP A 44 -9.01 -3.93 34.27
N ILE A 45 -8.02 -4.71 33.81
CA ILE A 45 -6.65 -4.21 33.53
C ILE A 45 -6.67 -3.12 32.44
N VAL A 46 -7.33 -3.39 31.32
CA VAL A 46 -7.32 -2.50 30.14
C VAL A 46 -8.18 -1.25 30.38
N ASP A 47 -9.37 -1.39 30.96
CA ASP A 47 -10.28 -0.29 31.26
C ASP A 47 -9.60 0.72 32.20
N LYS A 48 -8.95 0.26 33.28
CA LYS A 48 -8.18 1.13 34.21
C LYS A 48 -7.00 1.83 33.54
N SER A 49 -6.29 1.15 32.63
CA SER A 49 -5.17 1.76 31.90
C SER A 49 -5.66 2.84 30.92
N ILE A 50 -6.77 2.60 30.23
CA ILE A 50 -7.39 3.55 29.30
C ILE A 50 -8.07 4.72 30.04
N GLU A 51 -8.66 4.52 31.22
CA GLU A 51 -9.18 5.59 32.07
C GLU A 51 -8.06 6.55 32.51
N LYS A 52 -6.94 6.00 33.02
CA LYS A 52 -5.76 6.81 33.36
C LYS A 52 -5.17 7.52 32.14
N LEU A 53 -5.07 6.85 30.98
CA LEU A 53 -4.56 7.45 29.75
C LEU A 53 -5.44 8.62 29.28
N ASN A 54 -6.76 8.47 29.27
CA ASN A 54 -7.68 9.57 28.98
C ASN A 54 -7.51 10.72 29.98
N THR A 55 -7.38 10.41 31.27
CA THR A 55 -7.18 11.41 32.33
C THR A 55 -5.89 12.21 32.10
N ALA A 56 -4.77 11.55 31.83
CA ALA A 56 -3.49 12.18 31.56
C ALA A 56 -3.52 13.07 30.30
N LEU A 57 -4.18 12.61 29.23
CA LEU A 57 -4.34 13.39 27.99
C LEU A 57 -5.27 14.61 28.18
N GLN A 58 -6.33 14.48 28.97
CA GLN A 58 -7.31 15.56 29.20
C GLN A 58 -6.83 16.60 30.23
N ALA A 59 -6.06 16.18 31.23
CA ALA A 59 -5.47 17.05 32.26
C ALA A 59 -4.14 17.70 31.82
N GLU A 60 -3.62 17.35 30.64
CA GLU A 60 -2.29 17.72 30.13
C GLU A 60 -1.10 17.17 30.96
N SER A 61 -1.37 16.21 31.86
CA SER A 61 -0.39 15.52 32.71
C SER A 61 0.40 14.46 31.93
N TYR A 62 1.05 14.82 30.83
CA TYR A 62 1.75 13.84 29.98
C TYR A 62 2.91 13.11 30.69
N GLY A 63 3.40 13.63 31.82
CA GLY A 63 4.37 12.92 32.68
C GLY A 63 3.88 11.55 33.13
N ASP A 64 2.57 11.41 33.36
CA ASP A 64 1.90 10.18 33.79
C ASP A 64 2.04 9.05 32.75
N LEU A 65 2.39 9.37 31.49
CA LEU A 65 2.71 8.36 30.46
C LEU A 65 3.93 7.51 30.85
N HIS A 66 4.84 8.00 31.70
CA HIS A 66 5.95 7.21 32.28
C HIS A 66 5.48 6.13 33.27
N GLU A 67 4.26 6.24 33.81
CA GLU A 67 3.63 5.20 34.65
C GLU A 67 2.73 4.25 33.82
N LEU A 68 2.20 4.73 32.69
CA LEU A 68 1.27 3.96 31.86
C LEU A 68 1.96 3.12 30.77
N MET A 69 3.09 3.58 30.26
CA MET A 69 3.85 2.89 29.22
C MET A 69 4.96 2.03 29.83
N ALA A 70 5.24 0.89 29.20
CA ALA A 70 6.35 0.03 29.60
C ALA A 70 7.69 0.74 29.33
N LYS A 71 8.72 0.42 30.09
CA LYS A 71 10.01 1.15 30.03
C LYS A 71 10.70 1.00 28.67
N THR A 72 10.52 -0.14 28.00
CA THR A 72 10.64 -0.24 26.54
C THR A 72 9.23 -0.32 25.96
N SER A 73 8.83 0.66 25.15
CA SER A 73 7.48 0.75 24.58
C SER A 73 7.45 1.60 23.33
N TYR A 74 6.36 1.52 22.58
CA TYR A 74 6.21 2.24 21.31
C TYR A 74 4.82 2.87 21.18
N TRP A 75 4.76 4.13 20.75
CA TRP A 75 3.53 4.72 20.20
C TRP A 75 3.74 4.98 18.71
N ARG A 76 3.04 4.22 17.88
CA ARG A 76 2.97 4.43 16.44
C ARG A 76 1.74 5.27 16.10
N ASP A 77 1.95 6.50 15.67
CA ASP A 77 0.89 7.46 15.40
C ASP A 77 0.81 7.85 13.92
N HIS A 78 -0.37 7.67 13.35
CA HIS A 78 -0.72 7.94 11.96
C HIS A 78 -1.90 8.94 11.94
N LEU A 79 -1.58 10.21 12.18
CA LEU A 79 -2.53 11.35 12.26
C LEU A 79 -3.43 11.42 13.52
N GLY A 80 -3.06 10.76 14.63
CA GLY A 80 -3.81 10.82 15.89
C GLY A 80 -3.30 11.88 16.87
N LEU A 81 -2.03 11.82 17.24
CA LEU A 81 -1.33 12.79 18.08
C LEU A 81 -0.94 14.04 17.28
N SER A 82 -0.23 13.86 16.16
CA SER A 82 0.04 14.93 15.19
C SER A 82 -1.07 14.97 14.15
N ASN A 83 -1.38 16.14 13.59
CA ASN A 83 -2.21 16.25 12.38
C ASN A 83 -1.37 16.48 11.11
N THR A 84 -0.05 16.26 11.17
CA THR A 84 0.88 16.64 10.10
C THR A 84 1.91 15.59 9.69
N LYS A 85 2.02 14.46 10.40
CA LYS A 85 3.05 13.43 10.24
C LYS A 85 2.54 12.03 10.61
N PHE A 86 3.21 11.00 10.12
CA PHE A 86 3.24 9.67 10.74
C PHE A 86 4.53 9.55 11.58
N SER A 87 4.52 8.78 12.66
CA SER A 87 5.70 8.58 13.53
C SER A 87 5.62 7.27 14.32
N THR A 88 6.74 6.56 14.47
CA THR A 88 6.90 5.48 15.45
C THR A 88 7.81 5.99 16.57
N LEU A 89 7.23 6.31 17.72
CA LEU A 89 7.89 6.96 18.86
C LEU A 89 8.30 5.91 19.90
N ASN A 90 9.52 5.99 20.43
CA ASN A 90 10.09 5.04 21.39
C ASN A 90 10.02 5.60 22.82
N GLY A 91 9.23 4.94 23.68
CA GLY A 91 9.00 5.32 25.07
C GLY A 91 8.16 6.59 25.26
N ALA A 92 7.65 6.78 26.47
CA ALA A 92 6.85 7.94 26.83
C ALA A 92 7.56 9.29 26.58
N GLY A 93 8.89 9.35 26.73
CA GLY A 93 9.66 10.59 26.54
C GLY A 93 9.55 11.20 25.13
N GLU A 94 9.55 10.37 24.09
CA GLU A 94 9.37 10.83 22.70
C GLU A 94 7.91 11.25 22.42
N VAL A 95 6.94 10.52 23.00
CA VAL A 95 5.51 10.85 22.93
C VAL A 95 5.24 12.23 23.54
N ILE A 96 5.71 12.46 24.77
CA ILE A 96 5.61 13.74 25.48
C ILE A 96 6.27 14.85 24.63
N SER A 97 7.44 14.57 24.06
CA SER A 97 8.17 15.54 23.23
C SER A 97 7.41 15.94 21.96
N LEU A 98 6.75 15.00 21.27
CA LEU A 98 5.93 15.29 20.09
C LEU A 98 4.70 16.13 20.46
N ILE A 99 3.96 15.74 21.50
CA ILE A 99 2.76 16.46 21.98
C ILE A 99 3.12 17.92 22.35
N GLN A 100 4.22 18.11 23.08
CA GLN A 100 4.71 19.45 23.43
C GLN A 100 5.23 20.25 22.22
N ALA A 101 5.70 19.60 21.16
CA ALA A 101 6.13 20.26 19.93
C ALA A 101 4.94 20.74 19.09
N GLU A 102 3.88 19.94 18.97
CA GLU A 102 2.68 20.32 18.20
C GLU A 102 1.86 21.43 18.90
N SER A 103 1.87 21.49 20.23
CA SER A 103 1.37 22.66 20.99
C SER A 103 2.05 23.96 20.54
N LYS A 104 3.40 23.99 20.56
CA LYS A 104 4.23 25.14 20.16
C LYS A 104 4.06 25.49 18.68
N SER A 105 3.88 24.48 17.82
CA SER A 105 3.61 24.61 16.38
C SER A 105 2.25 25.28 16.11
N SER A 106 1.23 24.88 16.86
CA SER A 106 -0.13 25.43 16.77
C SER A 106 -0.19 26.87 17.26
N SER A 107 0.49 27.19 18.37
CA SER A 107 0.59 28.57 18.89
C SER A 107 1.14 29.56 17.86
N ARG A 108 2.10 29.14 17.02
CA ARG A 108 2.67 29.99 15.95
C ARG A 108 1.74 30.14 14.74
N ARG A 109 1.01 29.10 14.36
CA ARG A 109 0.05 29.15 13.24
C ARG A 109 -1.08 30.16 13.51
N ASN A 110 -1.62 30.14 14.72
CA ASN A 110 -2.70 31.05 15.14
C ASN A 110 -2.29 32.54 15.16
N GLN A 111 -1.00 32.85 15.06
CA GLN A 111 -0.49 34.23 15.04
C GLN A 111 -0.55 34.87 13.64
N TYR A 112 -0.83 34.09 12.58
CA TYR A 112 -0.90 34.57 11.19
C TYR A 112 -2.28 34.43 10.54
N SER A 113 -3.22 33.69 11.14
CA SER A 113 -4.60 33.57 10.65
C SER A 113 -5.48 34.73 11.14
N GLN A 114 -5.63 35.79 10.34
CA GLN A 114 -6.50 36.93 10.68
C GLN A 114 -8.02 36.56 10.74
N ASN A 115 -8.42 35.42 10.17
CA ASN A 115 -9.82 34.98 10.08
C ASN A 115 -10.26 34.03 11.21
N GLY A 116 -10.22 34.52 12.45
CA GLY A 116 -11.22 34.27 13.51
C GLY A 116 -11.58 32.85 14.03
N VAL A 117 -11.12 31.75 13.42
CA VAL A 117 -11.52 30.39 13.83
C VAL A 117 -10.59 29.83 14.92
N ASN A 118 -11.09 29.77 16.15
CA ASN A 118 -10.42 29.10 17.28
C ASN A 118 -10.43 27.56 17.06
N GLY A 119 -9.47 27.03 16.28
CA GLY A 119 -9.52 25.67 15.73
C GLY A 119 -8.32 24.76 15.99
N THR A 120 -7.46 25.07 16.96
CA THR A 120 -6.40 24.16 17.43
C THR A 120 -6.59 23.84 18.90
N SER A 121 -6.49 22.56 19.26
CA SER A 121 -6.28 22.11 20.63
C SER A 121 -5.22 23.00 21.32
N LYS A 122 -5.60 23.68 22.41
CA LYS A 122 -4.63 24.35 23.28
C LYS A 122 -3.73 23.30 23.95
N ASN A 123 -4.33 22.14 24.19
CA ASN A 123 -3.88 21.03 24.99
C ASN A 123 -2.92 20.09 24.25
N GLY A 124 -2.14 20.56 23.27
CA GLY A 124 -1.02 19.88 22.59
C GLY A 124 -1.29 18.61 21.78
N CYS A 125 -2.09 17.69 22.31
CA CYS A 125 -2.57 16.47 21.70
C CYS A 125 -3.84 16.75 20.87
N ASN A 126 -3.99 16.04 19.74
CA ASN A 126 -5.22 16.09 18.94
C ASN A 126 -6.27 15.04 19.37
N ILE A 127 -5.88 14.00 20.11
CA ILE A 127 -6.79 12.96 20.62
C ILE A 127 -7.55 13.48 21.84
N THR A 128 -8.89 13.47 21.77
CA THR A 128 -9.79 13.95 22.83
C THR A 128 -10.36 12.83 23.71
N SER A 129 -10.49 11.61 23.15
CA SER A 129 -10.81 10.40 23.90
C SER A 129 -10.33 9.15 23.19
N ILE A 130 -9.96 8.12 23.95
CA ILE A 130 -9.66 6.76 23.50
C ILE A 130 -10.64 5.81 24.21
N THR A 131 -11.25 4.91 23.45
CA THR A 131 -12.22 3.92 23.94
C THR A 131 -11.87 2.53 23.40
N ILE A 132 -12.20 1.50 24.19
CA ILE A 132 -11.97 0.10 23.82
C ILE A 132 -13.13 -0.39 22.96
N THR A 133 -12.84 -1.14 21.91
CA THR A 133 -13.85 -1.71 21.00
C THR A 133 -13.81 -3.23 21.00
N GLY A 134 -14.99 -3.85 21.14
CA GLY A 134 -15.10 -5.30 21.27
C GLY A 134 -14.62 -5.82 22.64
N THR A 135 -13.89 -6.93 22.60
CA THR A 135 -13.39 -7.64 23.79
C THR A 135 -11.87 -7.73 23.69
N PRO A 136 -11.10 -7.22 24.67
CA PRO A 136 -9.67 -7.47 24.75
C PRO A 136 -9.35 -8.96 24.90
N GLU A 137 -8.29 -9.43 24.25
CA GLU A 137 -7.89 -10.84 24.20
C GLU A 137 -6.47 -11.04 24.79
N LEU A 138 -6.27 -12.11 25.56
CA LEU A 138 -4.93 -12.56 25.94
C LEU A 138 -4.32 -13.30 24.75
N THR A 139 -3.16 -12.86 24.27
CA THR A 139 -2.56 -13.35 23.01
C THR A 139 -1.03 -13.31 23.05
N SER A 140 -0.39 -13.86 22.02
CA SER A 140 1.07 -13.89 21.92
C SER A 140 1.60 -12.69 21.12
N LEU A 141 2.68 -12.07 21.60
CA LEU A 141 3.42 -11.04 20.88
C LEU A 141 4.38 -11.66 19.86
N ASP A 142 5.00 -12.79 20.21
CA ASP A 142 5.98 -13.50 19.40
C ASP A 142 5.40 -14.78 18.77
N PRO A 143 5.96 -15.29 17.65
CA PRO A 143 5.44 -16.47 16.97
C PRO A 143 5.53 -17.79 17.76
N ASN A 144 6.35 -17.88 18.82
CA ASN A 144 6.54 -19.09 19.63
C ASN A 144 5.62 -19.13 20.87
N GLY A 145 4.82 -18.10 21.11
CA GLY A 145 3.94 -18.02 22.29
C GLY A 145 4.66 -17.91 23.63
N LYS A 146 5.87 -17.32 23.64
CA LYS A 146 6.69 -17.12 24.86
C LYS A 146 6.41 -15.79 25.54
N VAL A 147 6.00 -14.78 24.77
CA VAL A 147 5.75 -13.42 25.24
C VAL A 147 4.25 -13.13 25.18
N THR A 148 3.55 -13.38 26.27
CA THR A 148 2.11 -13.11 26.38
C THR A 148 1.84 -11.62 26.57
N CYS A 149 0.80 -11.12 25.90
CA CYS A 149 0.30 -9.76 26.05
C CYS A 149 -1.24 -9.74 26.04
N ILE A 150 -1.86 -8.68 26.57
CA ILE A 150 -3.27 -8.39 26.32
C ILE A 150 -3.36 -7.50 25.09
N LEU A 151 -4.12 -7.88 24.07
CA LEU A 151 -4.41 -7.06 22.89
C LEU A 151 -5.82 -6.47 22.99
N ALA A 152 -5.96 -5.16 22.83
CA ALA A 152 -7.27 -4.50 22.71
C ALA A 152 -7.34 -3.64 21.44
N LYS A 153 -8.50 -3.66 20.78
CA LYS A 153 -8.84 -2.76 19.67
C LYS A 153 -9.35 -1.45 20.23
N LEU A 154 -8.98 -0.34 19.61
CA LEU A 154 -9.31 1.01 20.07
C LEU A 154 -10.10 1.78 19.01
N ALA A 155 -10.97 2.68 19.47
CA ALA A 155 -11.50 3.79 18.69
C ALA A 155 -11.20 5.10 19.42
N PHE A 156 -10.82 6.14 18.69
CA PHE A 156 -10.49 7.44 19.26
C PHE A 156 -11.11 8.59 18.47
N THR A 157 -11.27 9.73 19.14
CA THR A 157 -11.76 10.98 18.53
C THR A 157 -10.68 12.04 18.52
N THR A 158 -10.70 12.89 17.51
CA THR A 158 -9.93 14.13 17.45
C THR A 158 -10.84 15.32 17.15
N GLN A 159 -10.32 16.54 17.21
CA GLN A 159 -11.04 17.72 16.72
C GLN A 159 -11.34 17.69 15.20
N HIS A 160 -10.69 16.80 14.44
CA HIS A 160 -10.81 16.72 12.97
C HIS A 160 -11.66 15.54 12.48
N GLY A 161 -11.75 14.46 13.25
CA GLY A 161 -12.25 13.18 12.76
C GLY A 161 -12.15 12.04 13.78
N SER A 162 -12.56 10.84 13.37
CA SER A 162 -12.49 9.61 14.16
C SER A 162 -11.43 8.65 13.62
N GLY A 163 -10.77 7.96 14.53
CA GLY A 163 -9.70 7.00 14.24
C GLY A 163 -9.88 5.69 14.96
N VAL A 164 -9.06 4.71 14.57
CA VAL A 164 -9.00 3.38 15.18
C VAL A 164 -7.58 3.05 15.59
N GLY A 165 -7.43 2.03 16.41
CA GLY A 165 -6.12 1.63 16.91
C GLY A 165 -6.08 0.22 17.44
N ASN A 166 -4.90 -0.17 17.91
CA ASN A 166 -4.65 -1.38 18.67
C ASN A 166 -3.62 -1.05 19.75
N ALA A 167 -3.80 -1.62 20.93
CA ALA A 167 -2.80 -1.55 21.98
C ALA A 167 -2.51 -2.93 22.57
N ARG A 168 -1.26 -3.11 23.00
CA ARG A 168 -0.78 -4.31 23.71
C ARG A 168 -0.26 -3.92 25.07
N TRP A 169 -0.73 -4.62 26.11
CA TRP A 169 -0.19 -4.53 27.46
C TRP A 169 0.64 -5.76 27.78
N ILE A 170 1.72 -5.55 28.52
CA ILE A 170 2.56 -6.62 29.09
C ILE A 170 2.69 -6.39 30.60
N PRO A 171 2.96 -7.43 31.39
CA PRO A 171 3.59 -7.26 32.70
C PRO A 171 5.04 -6.82 32.49
N ASP A 172 5.34 -5.55 32.78
CA ASP A 172 6.67 -4.98 32.56
C ASP A 172 7.58 -5.28 33.76
N VAL A 173 8.46 -6.26 33.60
CA VAL A 173 9.45 -6.69 34.61
C VAL A 173 10.32 -5.51 35.08
N GLU A 174 10.67 -4.57 34.20
CA GLU A 174 11.47 -3.40 34.58
C GLU A 174 10.69 -2.36 35.41
N SER A 175 9.37 -2.53 35.49
CA SER A 175 8.43 -1.73 36.28
C SER A 175 7.74 -2.56 37.38
N GLY A 176 8.35 -3.67 37.82
CA GLY A 176 7.82 -4.50 38.92
C GLY A 176 6.62 -5.37 38.53
N ASP A 177 6.59 -5.85 37.29
CA ASP A 177 5.54 -6.70 36.70
C ASP A 177 4.15 -6.03 36.56
N GLU A 178 4.08 -4.70 36.66
CA GLU A 178 2.86 -3.94 36.39
C GLU A 178 2.39 -4.08 34.93
N TRP A 179 1.08 -4.17 34.71
CA TRP A 179 0.49 -4.19 33.37
C TRP A 179 0.57 -2.82 32.70
N ARG A 180 1.49 -2.68 31.74
CA ARG A 180 1.82 -1.41 31.06
C ARG A 180 1.74 -1.51 29.55
N ILE A 181 1.47 -0.39 28.89
CA ILE A 181 1.33 -0.27 27.43
C ILE A 181 2.71 -0.49 26.77
N TYR A 182 2.84 -1.58 26.01
CA TYR A 182 4.05 -1.94 25.28
C TYR A 182 4.03 -1.44 23.83
N THR A 183 2.92 -1.62 23.11
CA THR A 183 2.69 -0.98 21.80
C THR A 183 1.33 -0.31 21.80
N LEU A 184 1.24 0.94 21.37
CA LEU A 184 0.00 1.64 21.08
C LEU A 184 0.06 2.14 19.62
N PHE A 185 -0.97 1.84 18.84
CA PHE A 185 -1.14 2.31 17.47
C PHE A 185 -2.42 3.12 17.34
N THR A 186 -2.32 4.30 16.74
CA THR A 186 -3.45 5.21 16.46
C THR A 186 -3.40 5.64 14.99
N THR A 187 -4.47 5.41 14.24
CA THR A 187 -4.63 5.91 12.85
C THR A 187 -5.97 6.61 12.65
N LEU A 188 -5.96 7.80 12.04
CA LEU A 188 -7.17 8.59 11.74
C LEU A 188 -7.86 8.05 10.47
N THR A 189 -9.17 7.79 10.54
CA THR A 189 -9.87 6.95 9.54
C THR A 189 -11.02 7.64 8.80
N ASP A 190 -11.68 8.61 9.42
CA ASP A 190 -12.83 9.35 8.87
C ASP A 190 -12.77 10.80 9.38
N LEU A 191 -13.41 11.74 8.68
CA LEU A 191 -13.30 13.18 8.95
C LEU A 191 -14.65 13.81 9.29
N SER A 192 -14.72 14.50 10.44
CA SER A 192 -15.96 15.09 10.95
C SER A 192 -16.54 16.18 10.05
N ALA A 193 -15.67 16.88 9.29
CA ALA A 193 -16.09 17.91 8.35
C ALA A 193 -16.56 17.35 6.99
N THR A 194 -16.09 16.16 6.60
CA THR A 194 -16.42 15.48 5.34
C THR A 194 -16.48 13.96 5.53
N PRO A 195 -17.56 13.45 6.15
CA PRO A 195 -17.75 12.02 6.26
C PRO A 195 -17.91 11.41 4.86
N PHE A 196 -17.32 10.24 4.62
CA PHE A 196 -17.47 9.53 3.34
C PHE A 196 -18.95 9.32 2.98
N LEU A 197 -19.36 9.70 1.76
CA LEU A 197 -20.73 9.67 1.20
C LEU A 197 -21.26 8.23 0.97
N THR A 198 -21.33 7.43 2.03
CA THR A 198 -21.51 5.98 1.98
C THR A 198 -22.42 5.47 3.10
N GLY A 199 -23.25 4.48 2.81
CA GLY A 199 -24.24 4.00 3.78
C GLY A 199 -25.28 5.08 4.07
N LEU A 200 -25.32 5.58 5.31
CA LEU A 200 -26.30 6.57 5.78
C LEU A 200 -26.04 8.01 5.29
N THR A 201 -24.84 8.31 4.81
CA THR A 201 -24.43 9.62 4.25
C THR A 201 -24.42 9.63 2.72
N ARG A 202 -24.93 8.58 2.08
CA ARG A 202 -25.06 8.52 0.61
C ARG A 202 -26.19 9.48 0.16
N PRO A 203 -26.01 10.27 -0.92
CA PRO A 203 -27.10 11.07 -1.49
C PRO A 203 -28.21 10.19 -2.08
N GLU A 204 -29.46 10.66 -2.02
CA GLU A 204 -30.63 9.95 -2.57
C GLU A 204 -30.62 9.95 -4.11
N THR A 205 -30.09 11.00 -4.74
CA THR A 205 -29.97 11.15 -6.19
C THR A 205 -28.51 11.37 -6.60
N CYS A 206 -28.10 10.83 -7.74
CA CYS A 206 -26.75 11.00 -8.28
C CYS A 206 -26.58 12.24 -9.18
N MET A 207 -27.68 12.85 -9.62
CA MET A 207 -27.69 13.92 -10.63
C MET A 207 -28.83 14.93 -10.40
N PRO A 208 -28.79 16.13 -11.01
CA PRO A 208 -29.90 17.08 -11.00
C PRO A 208 -31.17 16.52 -11.66
N ALA A 209 -32.34 16.94 -11.19
CA ALA A 209 -33.62 16.55 -11.75
C ALA A 209 -33.77 16.98 -13.23
N GLY A 210 -34.44 16.15 -14.04
CA GLY A 210 -34.68 16.40 -15.46
C GLY A 210 -33.49 16.09 -16.40
N ARG A 211 -32.37 15.58 -15.87
CA ARG A 211 -31.21 15.11 -16.65
C ARG A 211 -31.32 13.61 -16.95
N ASN A 212 -30.70 13.16 -18.04
CA ASN A 212 -30.34 11.75 -18.22
C ASN A 212 -29.01 11.46 -17.50
N PHE A 213 -28.87 10.28 -16.92
CA PHE A 213 -27.66 9.89 -16.20
C PHE A 213 -26.44 9.77 -17.11
N LEU A 214 -26.56 9.14 -18.29
CA LEU A 214 -25.44 8.91 -19.20
C LEU A 214 -24.89 10.23 -19.76
N ASP A 215 -25.77 11.11 -20.22
CA ASP A 215 -25.40 12.44 -20.73
C ASP A 215 -24.76 13.29 -19.62
N TRP A 216 -25.37 13.31 -18.42
CA TRP A 216 -24.79 13.99 -17.26
C TRP A 216 -23.41 13.42 -16.90
N ARG A 217 -23.27 12.09 -16.89
CA ARG A 217 -22.03 11.40 -16.56
C ARG A 217 -20.92 11.72 -17.55
N ALA A 218 -21.23 11.81 -18.85
CA ALA A 218 -20.29 12.18 -19.90
C ALA A 218 -19.79 13.63 -19.75
N GLU A 219 -20.70 14.60 -19.55
CA GLU A 219 -20.32 15.99 -19.30
C GLU A 219 -19.40 16.15 -18.07
N GLN A 220 -19.70 15.42 -16.98
CA GLN A 220 -18.87 15.44 -15.77
C GLN A 220 -17.50 14.77 -15.97
N LYS A 221 -17.42 13.72 -16.80
CA LYS A 221 -16.15 13.03 -17.11
C LYS A 221 -15.22 13.90 -17.95
N GLU A 222 -15.76 14.75 -18.82
CA GLU A 222 -14.98 15.66 -19.67
C GLU A 222 -14.68 17.03 -19.02
N PHE A 223 -15.09 17.25 -17.76
CA PHE A 223 -14.78 18.47 -16.99
C PHE A 223 -15.09 19.78 -17.76
N LEU A 224 -16.24 19.86 -18.42
CA LEU A 224 -16.51 20.93 -19.41
C LEU A 224 -16.76 22.32 -18.81
N HIS A 225 -16.98 22.42 -17.49
CA HIS A 225 -17.44 23.63 -16.82
C HIS A 225 -16.62 24.00 -15.57
N GLU A 226 -15.66 23.17 -15.20
CA GLU A 226 -14.79 23.28 -14.02
C GLU A 226 -13.45 22.59 -14.31
N ASP A 227 -12.41 22.96 -13.59
CA ASP A 227 -11.17 22.17 -13.54
C ASP A 227 -11.22 21.25 -12.30
N PRO A 228 -10.64 20.04 -12.36
CA PRO A 228 -10.61 19.13 -11.22
C PRO A 228 -9.82 19.72 -10.05
N ALA A 229 -10.23 19.47 -8.81
CA ALA A 229 -9.46 19.84 -7.62
C ALA A 229 -8.15 19.02 -7.49
N VAL A 230 -8.19 17.78 -7.97
CA VAL A 230 -7.07 16.82 -7.94
C VAL A 230 -6.88 16.18 -9.32
N ILE A 231 -5.65 16.17 -9.84
CA ILE A 231 -5.24 15.31 -10.97
C ILE A 231 -4.40 14.14 -10.46
N ILE A 232 -4.70 12.93 -10.91
CA ILE A 232 -3.97 11.70 -10.60
C ILE A 232 -3.35 11.17 -11.89
N VAL A 233 -2.03 11.01 -11.91
CA VAL A 233 -1.27 10.53 -13.08
C VAL A 233 -0.97 9.04 -12.91
N GLY A 234 -1.79 8.22 -13.55
CA GLY A 234 -1.78 6.75 -13.53
C GLY A 234 -3.13 6.16 -13.11
N ALA A 235 -3.78 5.40 -14.01
CA ALA A 235 -4.95 4.57 -13.75
C ALA A 235 -4.58 3.12 -13.38
N GLY A 236 -3.40 2.95 -12.78
CA GLY A 236 -3.06 1.76 -12.01
C GLY A 236 -3.90 1.66 -10.74
N HIS A 237 -3.77 0.53 -10.03
CA HIS A 237 -4.55 0.25 -8.82
C HIS A 237 -4.46 1.38 -7.78
N SER A 238 -3.26 1.85 -7.45
CA SER A 238 -3.02 2.94 -6.49
C SER A 238 -3.79 4.22 -6.86
N GLY A 239 -3.83 4.59 -8.15
CA GLY A 239 -4.54 5.78 -8.64
C GLY A 239 -6.06 5.63 -8.60
N LEU A 240 -6.59 4.50 -9.07
CA LEU A 240 -8.03 4.21 -9.03
C LEU A 240 -8.56 4.11 -7.60
N MET A 241 -7.80 3.50 -6.68
CA MET A 241 -8.14 3.43 -5.25
C MET A 241 -8.20 4.83 -4.62
N THR A 242 -7.22 5.69 -4.94
CA THR A 242 -7.17 7.07 -4.47
C THR A 242 -8.33 7.89 -5.00
N ALA A 243 -8.62 7.79 -6.31
CA ALA A 243 -9.77 8.43 -6.95
C ALA A 243 -11.10 7.99 -6.32
N ALA A 244 -11.24 6.69 -6.01
CA ALA A 244 -12.43 6.18 -5.33
C ALA A 244 -12.59 6.73 -3.91
N ARG A 245 -11.52 6.82 -3.11
CA ARG A 245 -11.58 7.46 -1.78
C ARG A 245 -11.97 8.94 -1.90
N LEU A 246 -11.25 9.71 -2.73
CA LEU A 246 -11.49 11.14 -2.94
C LEU A 246 -12.91 11.41 -3.45
N LYS A 247 -13.41 10.61 -4.39
CA LYS A 247 -14.80 10.72 -4.89
C LYS A 247 -15.82 10.49 -3.78
N MET A 248 -15.61 9.50 -2.92
CA MET A 248 -16.49 9.27 -1.76
C MET A 248 -16.35 10.37 -0.69
N MET A 249 -15.33 11.24 -0.76
CA MET A 249 -15.18 12.46 0.04
C MET A 249 -15.73 13.70 -0.67
N GLY A 250 -16.39 13.54 -1.84
CA GLY A 250 -16.94 14.63 -2.65
C GLY A 250 -15.91 15.38 -3.52
N VAL A 251 -14.64 14.97 -3.51
CA VAL A 251 -13.56 15.71 -4.17
C VAL A 251 -13.53 15.43 -5.67
N ARG A 252 -13.77 16.47 -6.49
CA ARG A 252 -13.70 16.40 -7.95
C ARG A 252 -12.27 16.09 -8.40
N THR A 253 -12.09 14.89 -8.95
CA THR A 253 -10.79 14.26 -9.19
C THR A 253 -10.75 13.70 -10.60
N LEU A 254 -9.71 14.01 -11.38
CA LEU A 254 -9.46 13.43 -12.70
C LEU A 254 -8.26 12.48 -12.65
N VAL A 255 -8.42 11.26 -13.11
CA VAL A 255 -7.32 10.32 -13.37
C VAL A 255 -6.92 10.41 -14.84
N VAL A 256 -5.62 10.36 -15.14
CA VAL A 256 -5.10 10.29 -16.51
C VAL A 256 -4.14 9.10 -16.65
N ASP A 257 -4.19 8.37 -17.75
CA ASP A 257 -3.24 7.29 -18.07
C ASP A 257 -2.89 7.27 -19.55
N CYS A 258 -1.64 6.92 -19.87
CA CYS A 258 -1.14 6.85 -21.24
C CYS A 258 -1.55 5.55 -21.96
N GLN A 259 -2.07 4.55 -21.25
CA GLN A 259 -2.66 3.37 -21.86
C GLN A 259 -4.06 3.66 -22.44
N GLU A 260 -4.44 2.87 -23.44
CA GLU A 260 -5.71 2.98 -24.17
C GLU A 260 -6.92 2.51 -23.35
N ARG A 261 -6.75 1.44 -22.56
CA ARG A 261 -7.80 0.83 -21.75
C ARG A 261 -7.36 0.64 -20.31
N THR A 262 -8.25 0.89 -19.36
CA THR A 262 -7.98 0.74 -17.93
C THR A 262 -7.56 -0.70 -17.61
N GLY A 263 -6.57 -0.85 -16.73
CA GLY A 263 -5.94 -2.14 -16.44
C GLY A 263 -4.92 -2.64 -17.48
N ASP A 264 -4.67 -1.94 -18.59
CA ASP A 264 -3.67 -2.35 -19.60
C ASP A 264 -2.25 -2.46 -19.05
N SER A 265 -1.93 -1.69 -17.99
CA SER A 265 -0.69 -1.80 -17.22
C SER A 265 -0.46 -3.21 -16.65
N TRP A 266 -1.53 -3.98 -16.41
CA TRP A 266 -1.50 -5.42 -16.14
C TRP A 266 -1.66 -6.25 -17.41
N ARG A 267 -2.66 -5.94 -18.26
CA ARG A 267 -3.03 -6.73 -19.45
C ARG A 267 -1.84 -6.96 -20.41
N LYS A 268 -0.99 -5.94 -20.58
CA LYS A 268 0.20 -5.92 -21.47
C LYS A 268 1.48 -6.47 -20.83
N ARG A 269 1.41 -7.06 -19.62
CA ARG A 269 2.55 -7.79 -19.00
C ARG A 269 2.77 -9.16 -19.66
N TYR A 270 3.88 -9.83 -19.34
CA TYR A 270 4.21 -11.16 -19.88
C TYR A 270 3.09 -12.18 -19.65
N ARG A 271 2.95 -13.13 -20.59
CA ARG A 271 1.75 -13.96 -20.75
C ARG A 271 1.30 -14.67 -19.47
N ASP A 272 2.24 -15.21 -18.70
CA ASP A 272 1.98 -16.17 -17.63
C ASP A 272 1.89 -15.51 -16.23
N LEU A 273 1.76 -14.19 -16.13
CA LEU A 273 1.69 -13.45 -14.85
C LEU A 273 0.36 -13.68 -14.09
N VAL A 274 0.48 -13.98 -12.80
CA VAL A 274 -0.60 -14.13 -11.78
C VAL A 274 -0.25 -13.25 -10.56
N MET A 275 -0.87 -13.31 -9.36
CA MET A 275 -0.60 -12.43 -8.18
C MET A 275 -0.28 -13.19 -6.86
N HIS A 276 0.94 -13.11 -6.29
CA HIS A 276 1.51 -14.00 -5.24
C HIS A 276 1.03 -13.64 -3.84
N ASP A 277 0.64 -12.40 -3.68
CA ASP A 277 -0.19 -11.97 -2.59
C ASP A 277 -1.60 -12.58 -2.80
N PRO A 278 -2.12 -13.33 -1.82
CA PRO A 278 -3.44 -13.93 -1.94
C PRO A 278 -4.55 -12.89 -1.96
N CYS A 279 -5.61 -13.16 -2.71
CA CYS A 279 -6.71 -12.24 -2.99
C CYS A 279 -7.32 -11.62 -1.72
N TRP A 280 -7.28 -12.33 -0.59
CA TRP A 280 -7.71 -11.91 0.75
C TRP A 280 -7.10 -10.57 1.21
N MET A 281 -5.85 -10.30 0.81
CA MET A 281 -5.13 -9.06 1.11
C MET A 281 -5.14 -8.02 -0.02
N ASN A 282 -5.54 -8.44 -1.22
CA ASN A 282 -5.44 -7.63 -2.43
C ASN A 282 -6.73 -6.87 -2.79
N GLU A 283 -7.69 -6.73 -1.87
CA GLU A 283 -8.99 -6.13 -2.17
C GLU A 283 -8.89 -4.66 -2.65
N VAL A 284 -10.00 -4.09 -3.13
CA VAL A 284 -10.09 -2.65 -3.43
C VAL A 284 -11.08 -1.94 -2.48
N PRO A 285 -11.04 -0.60 -2.37
CA PRO A 285 -12.05 0.16 -1.64
C PRO A 285 -13.45 -0.18 -2.15
N TYR A 286 -14.42 -0.34 -1.26
CA TYR A 286 -15.86 -0.51 -1.59
C TYR A 286 -16.27 -1.79 -2.36
N LEU A 287 -15.43 -2.38 -3.20
CA LEU A 287 -15.71 -3.60 -3.99
C LEU A 287 -14.79 -4.77 -3.59
N LYS A 288 -15.33 -5.98 -3.54
CA LYS A 288 -14.57 -7.23 -3.34
C LYS A 288 -14.32 -7.93 -4.67
N TYR A 289 -13.30 -8.78 -4.73
CA TYR A 289 -13.25 -9.84 -5.75
C TYR A 289 -14.41 -10.83 -5.55
N PRO A 290 -14.95 -11.44 -6.63
CA PRO A 290 -15.90 -12.53 -6.51
C PRO A 290 -15.29 -13.72 -5.74
N PRO A 291 -15.99 -14.34 -4.77
CA PRO A 291 -15.47 -15.51 -4.04
C PRO A 291 -15.11 -16.73 -4.90
N SER A 292 -15.58 -16.79 -6.15
CA SER A 292 -15.23 -17.82 -7.15
C SER A 292 -13.92 -17.52 -7.90
N TRP A 293 -13.12 -16.56 -7.45
CA TRP A 293 -11.78 -16.30 -8.01
C TRP A 293 -10.72 -17.22 -7.39
N PRO A 294 -9.67 -17.57 -8.16
CA PRO A 294 -8.51 -18.24 -7.59
C PRO A 294 -7.87 -17.34 -6.52
N VAL A 295 -7.21 -17.96 -5.54
CA VAL A 295 -6.51 -17.23 -4.47
C VAL A 295 -5.46 -16.29 -5.07
N LEU A 296 -4.79 -16.69 -6.15
CA LEU A 296 -3.79 -15.87 -6.83
C LEU A 296 -4.30 -15.51 -8.22
N ILE A 297 -4.31 -14.21 -8.52
CA ILE A 297 -5.16 -13.60 -9.56
C ILE A 297 -4.36 -13.41 -10.86
N PRO A 298 -4.76 -14.00 -12.01
CA PRO A 298 -4.12 -13.77 -13.31
C PRO A 298 -4.12 -12.30 -13.72
N LYS A 299 -3.06 -11.84 -14.40
CA LYS A 299 -2.91 -10.43 -14.84
C LYS A 299 -4.15 -9.88 -15.56
N ASP A 300 -4.81 -10.72 -16.35
CA ASP A 300 -5.96 -10.33 -17.17
C ASP A 300 -7.24 -10.22 -16.33
N LYS A 301 -7.41 -11.09 -15.31
CA LYS A 301 -8.47 -10.91 -14.31
C LYS A 301 -8.29 -9.60 -13.54
N MET A 302 -7.07 -9.29 -13.11
CA MET A 302 -6.76 -8.02 -12.43
C MET A 302 -7.03 -6.82 -13.35
N ALA A 303 -6.61 -6.90 -14.62
CA ALA A 303 -6.82 -5.85 -15.61
C ALA A 303 -8.31 -5.54 -15.84
N ASP A 304 -9.12 -6.57 -16.10
CA ASP A 304 -10.55 -6.41 -16.40
C ASP A 304 -11.35 -6.02 -15.14
N PHE A 305 -10.92 -6.42 -13.94
CA PHE A 305 -11.52 -5.95 -12.69
C PHE A 305 -11.19 -4.49 -12.37
N LEU A 306 -10.00 -3.97 -12.72
CA LEU A 306 -9.72 -2.53 -12.56
C LEU A 306 -10.56 -1.65 -13.50
N GLU A 307 -10.89 -2.14 -14.68
CA GLU A 307 -11.85 -1.47 -15.58
C GLU A 307 -13.29 -1.58 -15.06
N TYR A 308 -13.71 -2.76 -14.56
CA TYR A 308 -14.99 -2.89 -13.85
C TYR A 308 -15.06 -1.93 -12.65
N TYR A 309 -13.96 -1.78 -11.92
CA TYR A 309 -13.84 -0.91 -10.76
C TYR A 309 -13.96 0.58 -11.09
N GLU A 310 -13.36 1.03 -12.20
CA GLU A 310 -13.62 2.38 -12.74
C GLU A 310 -15.12 2.59 -12.97
N ASN A 311 -15.75 1.70 -13.73
CA ASN A 311 -17.13 1.86 -14.18
C ASN A 311 -18.12 1.75 -13.00
N ALA A 312 -17.97 0.73 -12.14
CA ALA A 312 -18.88 0.46 -11.03
C ALA A 312 -18.81 1.48 -9.88
N LEU A 313 -17.77 2.32 -9.84
CA LEU A 313 -17.68 3.48 -8.93
C LEU A 313 -17.78 4.82 -9.69
N ASP A 314 -18.10 4.80 -10.98
CA ASP A 314 -18.21 5.97 -11.85
C ASP A 314 -16.96 6.88 -11.79
N LEU A 315 -15.74 6.33 -11.84
CA LEU A 315 -14.52 7.11 -11.73
C LEU A 315 -14.24 7.94 -13.00
N ASP A 316 -13.70 9.14 -12.82
CA ASP A 316 -13.35 10.05 -13.92
C ASP A 316 -11.93 9.76 -14.42
N VAL A 317 -11.80 8.93 -15.46
CA VAL A 317 -10.52 8.54 -16.07
C VAL A 317 -10.42 9.00 -17.53
N TRP A 318 -9.34 9.67 -17.91
CA TRP A 318 -8.95 9.89 -19.31
C TRP A 318 -7.78 8.97 -19.67
N ASN A 319 -8.10 7.89 -20.38
CA ASN A 319 -7.12 7.02 -21.03
C ASN A 319 -6.52 7.71 -22.28
N SER A 320 -5.46 7.12 -22.85
CA SER A 320 -4.64 7.67 -23.93
C SER A 320 -4.19 9.12 -23.70
N THR A 321 -3.92 9.47 -22.43
CA THR A 321 -3.65 10.84 -21.98
C THR A 321 -2.31 10.90 -21.24
N GLN A 322 -1.42 11.78 -21.71
CA GLN A 322 -0.11 12.01 -21.12
C GLN A 322 -0.02 13.42 -20.51
N LEU A 323 0.58 13.53 -19.32
CA LEU A 323 1.03 14.83 -18.80
C LEU A 323 2.29 15.26 -19.55
N ILE A 324 2.23 16.41 -20.20
CA ILE A 324 3.33 16.98 -21.00
C ILE A 324 4.10 18.06 -20.22
N TYR A 325 3.42 18.75 -19.31
CA TYR A 325 4.00 19.80 -18.49
C TYR A 325 3.21 19.99 -17.18
N SER A 326 3.92 20.30 -16.11
CA SER A 326 3.36 20.72 -14.82
C SER A 326 4.22 21.82 -14.21
N THR A 327 3.60 22.84 -13.64
CA THR A 327 4.25 23.81 -12.75
C THR A 327 3.32 24.21 -11.63
N TRP A 328 3.85 24.86 -10.59
CA TRP A 328 3.11 25.28 -9.41
C TRP A 328 3.22 26.79 -9.20
N ASP A 329 2.08 27.44 -8.99
CA ASP A 329 2.01 28.85 -8.66
C ASP A 329 2.00 29.03 -7.13
N ASP A 330 3.16 29.40 -6.58
CA ASP A 330 3.34 29.58 -5.15
C ASP A 330 2.55 30.74 -4.54
N VAL A 331 1.96 31.63 -5.35
CA VAL A 331 1.09 32.72 -4.90
C VAL A 331 -0.39 32.31 -4.96
N LYS A 332 -0.82 31.67 -6.05
CA LYS A 332 -2.23 31.24 -6.24
C LYS A 332 -2.56 29.91 -5.56
N LYS A 333 -1.56 29.13 -5.17
CA LYS A 333 -1.70 27.79 -4.57
C LYS A 333 -2.52 26.84 -5.46
N VAL A 334 -2.15 26.80 -6.74
CA VAL A 334 -2.65 25.90 -7.77
C VAL A 334 -1.50 25.43 -8.66
N TRP A 335 -1.63 24.22 -9.19
CA TRP A 335 -0.82 23.75 -10.30
C TRP A 335 -1.33 24.34 -11.62
N THR A 336 -0.49 24.32 -12.65
CA THR A 336 -0.89 24.44 -14.06
C THR A 336 -0.37 23.20 -14.76
N VAL A 337 -1.29 22.36 -15.24
CA VAL A 337 -0.98 21.05 -15.85
C VAL A 337 -1.45 21.06 -17.29
N MET A 338 -0.56 20.73 -18.23
CA MET A 338 -0.91 20.51 -19.64
C MET A 338 -0.97 19.02 -19.93
N LEU A 339 -2.15 18.55 -20.32
CA LEU A 339 -2.43 17.20 -20.76
C LEU A 339 -2.48 17.15 -22.29
N GLU A 340 -1.97 16.07 -22.87
CA GLU A 340 -2.17 15.69 -24.28
C GLU A 340 -2.94 14.37 -24.33
N ARG A 341 -4.08 14.36 -25.01
CA ARG A 341 -5.00 13.21 -25.12
C ARG A 341 -5.19 12.83 -26.58
N ASN A 342 -4.94 11.57 -26.90
CA ASN A 342 -5.02 11.01 -28.24
C ASN A 342 -6.18 9.99 -28.32
N VAL A 343 -7.26 10.34 -29.01
CA VAL A 343 -8.42 9.45 -29.23
C VAL A 343 -8.60 9.27 -30.73
N ASP A 344 -8.67 8.03 -31.20
CA ASP A 344 -8.81 7.67 -32.63
C ASP A 344 -7.77 8.33 -33.54
N GLY A 345 -6.54 8.51 -33.04
CA GLY A 345 -5.44 9.21 -33.73
C GLY A 345 -5.53 10.74 -33.71
N LYS A 346 -6.61 11.31 -33.16
CA LYS A 346 -6.78 12.75 -32.98
C LYS A 346 -6.14 13.19 -31.66
N VAL A 347 -4.97 13.81 -31.78
CA VAL A 347 -4.28 14.47 -30.66
C VAL A 347 -4.98 15.79 -30.30
N SER A 348 -5.21 16.00 -29.01
CA SER A 348 -5.77 17.21 -28.42
C SER A 348 -4.94 17.61 -27.19
N ARG A 349 -4.94 18.89 -26.81
CA ARG A 349 -4.30 19.38 -25.59
C ARG A 349 -5.27 20.22 -24.77
N ARG A 350 -5.22 20.07 -23.45
CA ARG A 350 -5.94 20.92 -22.49
C ARG A 350 -5.03 21.31 -21.34
N ILE A 351 -5.17 22.55 -20.87
CA ILE A 351 -4.56 23.04 -19.64
C ILE A 351 -5.63 22.98 -18.54
N LEU A 352 -5.23 22.53 -17.34
CA LEU A 352 -6.05 22.40 -16.15
C LEU A 352 -5.30 22.98 -14.94
N HIS A 353 -6.03 23.51 -13.95
CA HIS A 353 -5.45 24.20 -12.79
C HIS A 353 -5.82 23.57 -11.43
N PRO A 354 -5.46 22.29 -11.18
CA PRO A 354 -5.85 21.62 -9.93
C PRO A 354 -5.08 22.17 -8.73
N ARG A 355 -5.66 22.03 -7.52
CA ARG A 355 -4.92 22.30 -6.27
C ARG A 355 -3.91 21.20 -5.96
N HIS A 356 -4.18 19.97 -6.42
CA HIS A 356 -3.33 18.81 -6.13
C HIS A 356 -2.98 17.99 -7.36
N VAL A 357 -1.77 17.43 -7.34
CA VAL A 357 -1.27 16.49 -8.35
C VAL A 357 -0.74 15.26 -7.61
N ILE A 358 -1.21 14.08 -7.99
CA ILE A 358 -0.79 12.79 -7.41
C ILE A 358 -0.07 11.96 -8.48
N GLN A 359 1.17 11.58 -8.22
CA GLN A 359 1.87 10.56 -9.01
C GLN A 359 1.38 9.17 -8.60
N ALA A 360 0.63 8.49 -9.47
CA ALA A 360 0.14 7.12 -9.29
C ALA A 360 0.77 6.13 -10.29
N THR A 361 2.00 6.42 -10.73
CA THR A 361 2.73 5.69 -11.79
C THR A 361 3.41 4.39 -11.33
N GLY A 362 3.06 3.87 -10.15
CA GLY A 362 3.68 2.70 -9.52
C GLY A 362 4.98 3.00 -8.75
N LEU A 363 5.46 1.99 -8.01
CA LEU A 363 6.69 2.02 -7.18
C LEU A 363 7.98 2.30 -7.98
N ASN A 364 8.10 1.68 -9.15
CA ASN A 364 9.39 1.52 -9.82
C ASN A 364 9.78 2.72 -10.69
N GLY A 365 11.07 3.08 -10.65
CA GLY A 365 11.70 4.07 -11.52
C GLY A 365 11.86 3.56 -12.96
N GLU A 366 13.02 3.82 -13.56
CA GLU A 366 13.34 3.32 -14.91
C GLU A 366 14.04 1.95 -14.86
N PRO A 367 13.87 1.09 -15.89
CA PRO A 367 14.62 -0.17 -16.05
C PRO A 367 16.13 0.01 -15.87
N ARG A 368 16.76 -0.78 -14.99
CA ARG A 368 18.21 -0.71 -14.74
C ARG A 368 18.95 -1.83 -15.48
N THR A 369 19.19 -1.63 -16.77
CA THR A 369 20.17 -2.45 -17.52
C THR A 369 21.59 -2.05 -17.09
N PRO A 370 22.45 -2.98 -16.62
CA PRO A 370 23.82 -2.66 -16.23
C PRO A 370 24.69 -2.32 -17.45
N SER A 371 25.59 -1.36 -17.30
CA SER A 371 26.65 -1.14 -18.28
C SER A 371 27.70 -2.25 -18.15
N VAL A 372 27.92 -3.01 -19.22
CA VAL A 372 28.88 -4.12 -19.30
C VAL A 372 29.71 -3.93 -20.57
N PRO A 373 31.05 -4.09 -20.54
CA PRO A 373 31.86 -4.04 -21.75
C PRO A 373 31.40 -5.12 -22.76
N GLY A 374 31.36 -4.78 -24.06
CA GLY A 374 30.95 -5.71 -25.11
C GLY A 374 29.44 -5.78 -25.41
N LEU A 375 28.59 -5.02 -24.72
CA LEU A 375 27.13 -4.95 -25.01
C LEU A 375 26.80 -4.67 -26.48
N SER A 376 27.60 -3.85 -27.17
CA SER A 376 27.41 -3.51 -28.58
C SER A 376 28.02 -4.50 -29.58
N THR A 377 28.71 -5.54 -29.10
CA THR A 377 29.40 -6.54 -29.93
C THR A 377 28.90 -7.97 -29.75
N PHE A 378 27.96 -8.20 -28.83
CA PHE A 378 27.28 -9.49 -28.68
C PHE A 378 26.30 -9.72 -29.84
N ASN A 379 26.33 -10.91 -30.45
CA ASN A 379 25.57 -11.20 -31.68
C ASN A 379 24.07 -11.48 -31.45
N GLY A 380 23.65 -11.77 -30.21
CA GLY A 380 22.27 -12.09 -29.86
C GLY A 380 21.45 -10.89 -29.36
N PRO A 381 20.11 -11.02 -29.26
CA PRO A 381 19.29 -10.00 -28.62
C PRO A 381 19.64 -9.85 -27.13
N ILE A 382 19.73 -8.61 -26.69
CA ILE A 382 19.85 -8.22 -25.28
C ILE A 382 18.57 -7.51 -24.88
N LEU A 383 17.89 -8.03 -23.86
CA LEU A 383 16.62 -7.49 -23.36
C LEU A 383 16.74 -7.14 -21.88
N HIS A 384 16.05 -6.09 -21.42
CA HIS A 384 15.61 -6.02 -20.03
C HIS A 384 14.32 -6.84 -19.83
N SER A 385 14.04 -7.29 -18.61
CA SER A 385 12.82 -8.05 -18.26
C SER A 385 11.51 -7.36 -18.65
N THR A 386 11.51 -6.03 -18.83
CA THR A 386 10.34 -5.25 -19.33
C THR A 386 10.12 -5.35 -20.84
N GLN A 387 11.10 -5.84 -21.60
CA GLN A 387 11.01 -6.10 -23.04
C GLN A 387 10.75 -7.58 -23.34
N TYR A 388 10.80 -8.45 -22.33
CA TYR A 388 10.51 -9.87 -22.46
C TYR A 388 8.99 -10.12 -22.51
N THR A 389 8.55 -10.90 -23.49
CA THR A 389 7.13 -11.18 -23.76
C THR A 389 6.77 -12.65 -23.57
N THR A 390 7.57 -13.55 -24.13
CA THR A 390 7.38 -15.02 -24.09
C THR A 390 8.67 -15.77 -24.43
N GLY A 391 8.82 -16.99 -23.90
CA GLY A 391 9.98 -17.85 -24.12
C GLY A 391 10.01 -18.55 -25.48
N THR A 392 8.89 -18.62 -26.20
CA THR A 392 8.78 -19.42 -27.44
C THR A 392 9.69 -18.92 -28.56
N GLN A 393 10.03 -17.63 -28.58
CA GLN A 393 11.02 -17.05 -29.51
C GLN A 393 12.48 -17.50 -29.23
N PHE A 394 12.72 -18.16 -28.09
CA PHE A 394 14.02 -18.67 -27.64
C PHE A 394 14.08 -20.20 -27.58
N ALA A 395 13.12 -20.91 -28.17
CA ALA A 395 13.15 -22.37 -28.24
C ALA A 395 14.44 -22.87 -28.92
N ASN A 396 15.13 -23.84 -28.29
CA ASN A 396 16.44 -24.35 -28.69
C ASN A 396 17.57 -23.30 -28.71
N LYS A 397 17.46 -22.22 -27.93
CA LYS A 397 18.51 -21.21 -27.73
C LYS A 397 19.11 -21.30 -26.33
N ARG A 398 20.40 -20.97 -26.22
CA ARG A 398 21.09 -20.76 -24.94
C ARG A 398 20.77 -19.36 -24.44
N VAL A 399 20.17 -19.21 -23.28
CA VAL A 399 19.74 -17.89 -22.77
C VAL A 399 20.31 -17.67 -21.36
N ILE A 400 21.01 -16.56 -21.19
CA ILE A 400 21.48 -16.11 -19.88
C ILE A 400 20.45 -15.14 -19.28
N VAL A 401 19.97 -15.42 -18.08
CA VAL A 401 19.08 -14.53 -17.32
C VAL A 401 19.85 -13.95 -16.14
N VAL A 402 20.12 -12.64 -16.17
CA VAL A 402 20.93 -11.95 -15.16
C VAL A 402 20.05 -11.39 -14.04
N GLY A 403 20.22 -11.91 -12.83
CA GLY A 403 19.42 -11.53 -11.66
C GLY A 403 18.45 -12.62 -11.22
N ILE A 404 18.31 -12.79 -9.91
CA ILE A 404 17.51 -13.86 -9.27
C ILE A 404 16.35 -13.32 -8.42
N GLY A 405 15.82 -12.13 -8.75
CA GLY A 405 14.54 -11.69 -8.20
C GLY A 405 13.36 -12.42 -8.85
N THR A 406 12.14 -11.95 -8.54
CA THR A 406 10.87 -12.31 -9.20
C THR A 406 11.02 -12.60 -10.71
N SER A 407 11.32 -11.56 -11.50
CA SER A 407 11.36 -11.66 -12.96
C SER A 407 12.47 -12.58 -13.47
N GLY A 408 13.55 -12.77 -12.71
CA GLY A 408 14.65 -13.65 -13.11
C GLY A 408 14.23 -15.11 -13.12
N HIS A 409 13.57 -15.55 -12.04
CA HIS A 409 13.02 -16.89 -11.93
C HIS A 409 11.86 -17.13 -12.91
N ASP A 410 10.91 -16.20 -13.02
CA ASP A 410 9.76 -16.35 -13.94
C ASP A 410 10.18 -16.46 -15.40
N ILE A 411 11.07 -15.57 -15.84
CA ILE A 411 11.61 -15.60 -17.20
C ILE A 411 12.40 -16.90 -17.42
N SER A 412 13.21 -17.33 -16.45
CA SER A 412 13.94 -18.60 -16.55
C SER A 412 13.01 -19.82 -16.63
N GLN A 413 11.93 -19.84 -15.83
CA GLN A 413 10.94 -20.92 -15.86
C GLN A 413 10.14 -20.94 -17.17
N ASN A 414 9.75 -19.77 -17.69
CA ASN A 414 9.01 -19.65 -18.96
C ASN A 414 9.90 -19.96 -20.19
N LEU A 415 11.18 -19.57 -20.15
CA LEU A 415 12.20 -19.96 -21.14
C LEU A 415 12.41 -21.48 -21.16
N TYR A 416 12.62 -22.09 -20.00
CA TYR A 416 12.80 -23.54 -19.88
C TYR A 416 11.56 -24.31 -20.37
N LYS A 417 10.36 -23.90 -19.95
CA LYS A 417 9.08 -24.46 -20.42
C LYS A 417 8.88 -24.30 -21.94
N ALA A 418 9.54 -23.33 -22.57
CA ALA A 418 9.54 -23.12 -24.01
C ALA A 418 10.68 -23.86 -24.76
N GLY A 419 11.51 -24.64 -24.06
CA GLY A 419 12.60 -25.42 -24.65
C GLY A 419 13.89 -24.65 -24.88
N ALA A 420 14.16 -23.57 -24.14
CA ALA A 420 15.47 -22.92 -24.10
C ALA A 420 16.43 -23.63 -23.14
N ASP A 421 17.74 -23.57 -23.43
CA ASP A 421 18.81 -23.96 -22.49
C ASP A 421 19.17 -22.76 -21.61
N VAL A 422 18.77 -22.78 -20.34
CA VAL A 422 18.77 -21.59 -19.49
C VAL A 422 19.88 -21.62 -18.44
N THR A 423 20.63 -20.52 -18.35
CA THR A 423 21.52 -20.24 -17.22
C THR A 423 21.05 -18.97 -16.49
N ILE A 424 20.65 -19.10 -15.22
CA ILE A 424 20.35 -17.95 -14.35
C ILE A 424 21.61 -17.51 -13.59
N VAL A 425 21.86 -16.20 -13.51
CA VAL A 425 23.07 -15.62 -12.87
C VAL A 425 22.72 -14.94 -11.56
N GLN A 426 23.34 -15.40 -10.48
CA GLN A 426 23.19 -14.87 -9.14
C GLN A 426 24.37 -13.98 -8.74
N ARG A 427 24.09 -12.72 -8.41
CA ARG A 427 25.07 -11.77 -7.84
C ARG A 427 25.23 -11.86 -6.32
N SER A 428 24.17 -12.24 -5.60
CA SER A 428 24.10 -12.06 -4.15
C SER A 428 23.21 -13.10 -3.49
N PRO A 429 23.47 -13.49 -2.22
CA PRO A 429 22.57 -14.32 -1.43
C PRO A 429 21.12 -13.81 -1.46
N THR A 430 20.15 -14.73 -1.46
CA THR A 430 18.72 -14.38 -1.55
C THR A 430 17.88 -15.30 -0.67
N PHE A 431 16.87 -14.72 -0.02
CA PHE A 431 15.95 -15.42 0.86
C PHE A 431 14.85 -16.11 0.03
N VAL A 432 14.96 -17.42 -0.13
CA VAL A 432 13.95 -18.21 -0.84
C VAL A 432 12.93 -18.73 0.17
N LEU A 433 11.64 -18.54 -0.11
CA LEU A 433 10.52 -19.14 0.63
C LEU A 433 9.61 -19.88 -0.35
N SER A 434 9.09 -21.05 0.01
CA SER A 434 8.05 -21.72 -0.77
C SER A 434 6.73 -20.95 -0.67
N LEU A 435 5.94 -20.95 -1.75
CA LEU A 435 4.60 -20.33 -1.73
C LEU A 435 3.73 -20.89 -0.58
N ALA A 436 3.86 -22.17 -0.24
CA ALA A 436 3.12 -22.79 0.87
C ALA A 436 3.46 -22.14 2.23
N SER A 437 4.75 -21.98 2.55
CA SER A 437 5.19 -21.28 3.77
C SER A 437 4.76 -19.82 3.79
N THR A 438 4.86 -19.14 2.63
CA THR A 438 4.39 -17.76 2.48
C THR A 438 2.88 -17.65 2.73
N HIS A 439 2.07 -18.51 2.10
CA HIS A 439 0.61 -18.56 2.32
C HIS A 439 0.24 -18.86 3.77
N GLN A 440 0.96 -19.76 4.45
CA GLN A 440 0.73 -20.06 5.86
C GLN A 440 0.94 -18.80 6.72
N MET A 441 2.07 -18.10 6.55
CA MET A 441 2.36 -16.83 7.25
C MET A 441 1.25 -15.78 7.05
N ILE A 442 0.61 -15.75 5.88
CA ILE A 442 -0.41 -14.77 5.53
C ILE A 442 -1.78 -15.16 6.08
N ARG A 443 -2.13 -16.45 6.02
CA ARG A 443 -3.45 -16.98 6.46
C ARG A 443 -3.80 -16.67 7.91
N GLU A 444 -2.79 -16.59 8.78
CA GLU A 444 -2.95 -16.20 10.19
C GLU A 444 -3.46 -14.75 10.39
N ILE A 445 -3.34 -13.91 9.36
CA ILE A 445 -3.69 -12.49 9.41
C ILE A 445 -4.81 -12.16 8.40
N TYR A 446 -4.75 -12.73 7.20
CA TYR A 446 -5.64 -12.47 6.07
C TYR A 446 -6.14 -13.79 5.46
N ASN A 447 -7.45 -13.99 5.48
CA ASN A 447 -8.17 -15.11 4.87
C ASN A 447 -9.66 -14.73 4.66
N ASP A 448 -10.44 -15.59 4.01
CA ASP A 448 -11.85 -15.35 3.64
C ASP A 448 -12.82 -15.14 4.82
N GLY A 449 -12.40 -15.48 6.05
CA GLY A 449 -13.12 -15.19 7.30
C GLY A 449 -12.69 -13.90 8.01
N THR A 450 -11.48 -13.40 7.74
CA THR A 450 -10.96 -12.19 8.39
C THR A 450 -11.59 -10.90 7.86
N ASP A 451 -11.58 -9.88 8.72
CA ASP A 451 -11.94 -8.51 8.34
C ASP A 451 -10.65 -7.79 7.93
N THR A 452 -10.43 -7.59 6.61
CA THR A 452 -9.17 -7.06 6.08
C THR A 452 -8.77 -5.74 6.73
N GLU A 453 -9.72 -4.83 6.99
CA GLU A 453 -9.45 -3.56 7.69
C GLU A 453 -9.00 -3.77 9.15
N GLY A 454 -9.67 -4.65 9.91
CA GLY A 454 -9.21 -5.03 11.25
C GLY A 454 -7.87 -5.77 11.28
N ALA A 455 -7.51 -6.48 10.20
CA ALA A 455 -6.25 -7.19 10.03
C ALA A 455 -5.10 -6.24 9.65
N ASP A 456 -5.36 -5.27 8.77
CA ASP A 456 -4.46 -4.16 8.44
C ASP A 456 -4.05 -3.37 9.69
N VAL A 457 -5.03 -2.96 10.50
CA VAL A 457 -4.78 -2.27 11.77
C VAL A 457 -4.08 -3.19 12.78
N LYS A 458 -4.23 -4.52 12.69
CA LYS A 458 -3.49 -5.50 13.52
C LYS A 458 -2.02 -5.58 13.09
N ILE A 459 -1.70 -5.69 11.79
CA ILE A 459 -0.31 -5.77 11.34
C ILE A 459 0.42 -4.43 11.48
N MET A 460 -0.26 -3.31 11.20
CA MET A 460 0.33 -1.97 11.34
C MET A 460 0.63 -1.58 12.78
N SER A 461 -0.06 -2.19 13.75
CA SER A 461 0.19 -1.91 15.17
C SER A 461 1.52 -2.43 15.71
N PHE A 462 2.33 -3.09 14.90
CA PHE A 462 3.72 -3.37 15.22
C PHE A 462 4.60 -2.18 14.76
N PRO A 463 5.47 -1.64 15.63
CA PRO A 463 6.53 -0.73 15.20
C PRO A 463 7.54 -1.50 14.34
N THR A 464 8.15 -0.86 13.33
CA THR A 464 8.96 -1.55 12.32
C THR A 464 10.14 -2.35 12.92
N THR A 465 10.70 -1.90 14.04
CA THR A 465 11.76 -2.59 14.77
C THR A 465 11.32 -3.98 15.27
N LEU A 466 10.15 -4.06 15.91
CA LEU A 466 9.53 -5.30 16.38
C LEU A 466 8.95 -6.11 15.23
N PHE A 467 8.44 -5.44 14.19
CA PHE A 467 7.95 -6.09 12.98
C PHE A 467 9.06 -6.88 12.24
N LYS A 468 10.28 -6.32 12.16
CA LYS A 468 11.47 -7.05 11.67
C LYS A 468 11.75 -8.30 12.50
N ARG A 469 11.68 -8.20 13.83
CA ARG A 469 11.91 -9.31 14.78
C ARG A 469 10.88 -10.42 14.60
N VAL A 470 9.59 -10.11 14.74
CA VAL A 470 8.47 -11.06 14.65
C VAL A 470 8.48 -11.79 13.31
N GLY A 471 8.63 -11.07 12.19
CA GLY A 471 8.68 -11.70 10.87
C GLY A 471 9.90 -12.61 10.64
N GLY A 472 11.03 -12.34 11.32
CA GLY A 472 12.21 -13.20 11.31
C GLY A 472 12.03 -14.48 12.15
N ASP A 473 11.41 -14.36 13.33
CA ASP A 473 11.05 -15.53 14.13
C ASP A 473 10.00 -16.42 13.42
N THR A 474 9.04 -15.83 12.69
CA THR A 474 8.09 -16.61 11.86
C THR A 474 8.81 -17.31 10.70
N ALA A 475 9.80 -16.66 10.09
CA ALA A 475 10.65 -17.31 9.08
C ALA A 475 11.47 -18.47 9.68
N ALA A 476 11.94 -18.35 10.94
CA ALA A 476 12.63 -19.43 11.65
C ALA A 476 11.72 -20.63 11.96
N LEU A 477 10.47 -20.40 12.36
CA LEU A 477 9.49 -21.49 12.53
C LEU A 477 9.19 -22.23 11.22
N LEU A 478 9.17 -21.51 10.09
CA LEU A 478 8.93 -22.08 8.76
C LEU A 478 10.19 -22.63 8.09
N ALA A 479 11.38 -22.49 8.69
CA ALA A 479 12.65 -22.88 8.09
C ALA A 479 12.71 -24.36 7.69
N GLU A 480 12.17 -25.23 8.55
CA GLU A 480 12.12 -26.68 8.33
C GLU A 480 11.27 -27.06 7.10
N SER A 481 10.18 -26.31 6.84
CA SER A 481 9.35 -26.45 5.64
C SER A 481 9.99 -25.94 4.35
N ASN A 482 11.15 -25.26 4.44
CA ASN A 482 11.90 -24.74 3.30
C ASN A 482 13.26 -25.43 3.11
N ARG A 483 13.69 -26.24 4.09
CA ARG A 483 14.98 -26.92 4.14
C ARG A 483 15.31 -27.71 2.86
N GLU A 484 14.38 -28.50 2.33
CA GLU A 484 14.59 -29.28 1.09
C GLU A 484 14.89 -28.38 -0.13
N VAL A 485 14.15 -27.27 -0.27
CA VAL A 485 14.36 -26.28 -1.35
C VAL A 485 15.72 -25.61 -1.19
N TRP A 486 16.10 -25.24 0.04
CA TRP A 486 17.40 -24.63 0.34
C TRP A 486 18.56 -25.58 0.08
N GLU A 487 18.49 -26.83 0.55
CA GLU A 487 19.52 -27.86 0.35
C GLU A 487 19.68 -28.22 -1.14
N GLY A 488 18.57 -28.32 -1.88
CA GLY A 488 18.58 -28.54 -3.32
C GLY A 488 19.26 -27.40 -4.09
N LEU A 489 18.96 -26.14 -3.73
CA LEU A 489 19.60 -24.95 -4.31
C LEU A 489 21.10 -24.86 -3.95
N GLU A 490 21.44 -25.05 -2.68
CA GLU A 490 22.82 -24.98 -2.18
C GLU A 490 23.72 -26.04 -2.84
N LYS A 491 23.19 -27.25 -3.09
CA LYS A 491 23.86 -28.35 -3.78
C LYS A 491 24.26 -28.02 -5.22
N VAL A 492 23.50 -27.17 -5.92
CA VAL A 492 23.84 -26.67 -7.27
C VAL A 492 24.58 -25.34 -7.26
N GLY A 493 25.08 -24.91 -6.10
CA GLY A 493 25.94 -23.74 -5.95
C GLY A 493 25.21 -22.41 -5.72
N PHE A 494 23.88 -22.38 -5.80
CA PHE A 494 23.07 -21.19 -5.48
C PHE A 494 23.27 -20.79 -4.01
N LYS A 495 23.31 -19.49 -3.74
CA LYS A 495 23.54 -18.91 -2.40
C LYS A 495 22.21 -18.49 -1.77
N THR A 496 21.73 -19.29 -0.84
CA THR A 496 20.73 -18.90 0.16
C THR A 496 21.34 -17.88 1.13
N ILE A 497 20.49 -17.25 1.96
CA ILE A 497 20.95 -16.46 3.11
C ILE A 497 21.36 -17.37 4.28
N SER A 498 22.00 -16.79 5.30
CA SER A 498 22.31 -17.52 6.55
C SER A 498 21.03 -18.01 7.23
N LYS A 499 20.96 -19.32 7.50
CA LYS A 499 19.80 -19.96 8.16
C LYS A 499 19.67 -19.61 9.65
N GLY A 500 20.66 -18.92 10.24
CA GLY A 500 20.69 -18.55 11.66
C GLY A 500 20.12 -17.18 12.00
N ASP A 501 19.89 -16.30 11.02
CA ASP A 501 19.26 -14.98 11.19
C ASP A 501 18.40 -14.69 9.96
N LEU A 502 17.16 -15.16 9.99
CA LEU A 502 16.23 -15.07 8.87
C LEU A 502 15.45 -13.75 8.91
N PRO A 503 15.34 -13.01 7.78
CA PRO A 503 14.72 -11.70 7.75
C PRO A 503 13.20 -11.77 7.61
N SER A 504 12.50 -10.79 8.17
CA SER A 504 11.09 -10.53 7.87
C SER A 504 10.89 -10.23 6.37
N LEU A 505 10.14 -11.09 5.67
CA LEU A 505 9.82 -11.00 4.24
C LEU A 505 9.27 -9.62 3.87
N LEU A 506 8.20 -9.20 4.54
CA LEU A 506 7.54 -7.89 4.35
C LEU A 506 8.51 -6.72 4.63
N SER A 507 9.46 -6.87 5.56
CA SER A 507 10.49 -5.84 5.79
C SER A 507 11.47 -5.72 4.63
N LEU A 508 11.88 -6.83 4.00
CA LEU A 508 12.69 -6.79 2.77
C LEU A 508 11.91 -6.16 1.60
N THR A 509 10.61 -6.43 1.50
CA THR A 509 9.76 -5.79 0.47
C THR A 509 9.77 -4.28 0.61
N ILE A 510 9.52 -3.74 1.81
CA ILE A 510 9.49 -2.29 2.03
C ILE A 510 10.89 -1.66 1.91
N GLN A 511 11.92 -2.30 2.47
CA GLN A 511 13.28 -1.75 2.51
C GLN A 511 14.00 -1.83 1.15
N ARG A 512 13.69 -2.82 0.31
CA ARG A 512 14.53 -3.19 -0.85
C ARG A 512 13.79 -3.55 -2.13
N ALA A 513 12.48 -3.83 -2.07
CA ALA A 513 11.71 -4.47 -3.14
C ALA A 513 12.40 -5.72 -3.74
N GLY A 514 13.13 -6.47 -2.91
CA GLY A 514 13.94 -7.61 -3.36
C GLY A 514 14.93 -8.11 -2.32
N GLY A 515 15.83 -9.00 -2.75
CA GLY A 515 16.67 -9.80 -1.84
C GLY A 515 15.97 -11.07 -1.31
N PHE A 516 14.74 -11.31 -1.75
CA PHE A 516 13.97 -12.52 -1.54
C PHE A 516 13.39 -13.04 -2.87
N TYR A 517 12.96 -14.29 -2.87
CA TYR A 517 12.17 -14.93 -3.94
C TYR A 517 11.14 -15.86 -3.30
N ILE A 518 9.92 -15.88 -3.83
CA ILE A 518 8.86 -16.81 -3.41
C ILE A 518 8.73 -17.86 -4.50
N ASP A 519 8.98 -19.11 -4.16
CA ASP A 519 9.06 -20.20 -5.14
C ASP A 519 7.69 -20.75 -5.53
N ILE A 520 7.50 -20.78 -6.85
CA ILE A 520 6.40 -21.42 -7.59
C ILE A 520 6.94 -22.46 -8.59
N GLY A 521 7.96 -23.21 -8.15
CA GLY A 521 8.58 -24.28 -8.92
C GLY A 521 9.60 -23.79 -9.95
N CYS A 522 10.32 -22.68 -9.70
CA CYS A 522 11.56 -22.40 -10.42
C CYS A 522 12.76 -22.92 -9.62
N SER A 523 12.73 -22.87 -8.28
CA SER A 523 13.81 -23.41 -7.44
C SER A 523 13.99 -24.92 -7.62
N SER A 524 12.93 -25.67 -7.89
CA SER A 524 13.01 -27.10 -8.22
C SER A 524 13.71 -27.39 -9.55
N LEU A 525 13.52 -26.54 -10.56
CA LEU A 525 14.24 -26.63 -11.84
C LEU A 525 15.72 -26.27 -11.70
N ILE A 526 16.04 -25.32 -10.81
CA ILE A 526 17.42 -24.95 -10.48
C ILE A 526 18.09 -26.10 -9.71
N ALA A 527 17.46 -26.60 -8.64
CA ALA A 527 17.98 -27.68 -7.79
C ALA A 527 18.18 -29.03 -8.51
N SER A 528 17.45 -29.26 -9.61
CA SER A 528 17.62 -30.41 -10.51
C SER A 528 18.62 -30.16 -11.66
N SER A 529 19.26 -28.99 -11.70
CA SER A 529 20.13 -28.51 -12.79
C SER A 529 19.46 -28.44 -14.17
N ALA A 530 18.11 -28.51 -14.24
CA ALA A 530 17.34 -28.31 -15.46
C ALA A 530 17.39 -26.83 -15.92
N ILE A 531 17.56 -25.91 -14.98
CA ILE A 531 18.05 -24.55 -15.20
C ILE A 531 19.41 -24.45 -14.50
N ARG A 532 20.46 -24.08 -15.22
CA ARG A 532 21.81 -23.93 -14.63
C ARG A 532 21.88 -22.65 -13.78
N CYS A 533 22.58 -22.69 -12.65
CA CYS A 533 22.84 -21.50 -11.83
C CYS A 533 24.34 -21.15 -11.82
N LYS A 534 24.68 -19.91 -12.19
CA LYS A 534 26.03 -19.35 -12.05
C LYS A 534 26.02 -18.29 -10.94
N PHE A 535 26.70 -18.56 -9.84
CA PHE A 535 27.03 -17.51 -8.87
C PHE A 535 28.25 -16.72 -9.36
N SER A 536 28.16 -15.39 -9.40
CA SER A 536 29.32 -14.52 -9.61
C SER A 536 29.05 -13.10 -9.11
N PRO A 537 29.98 -12.47 -8.35
CA PRO A 537 29.76 -11.13 -7.80
C PRO A 537 29.70 -10.02 -8.87
N SER A 538 30.29 -10.21 -10.06
CA SER A 538 30.21 -9.27 -11.17
C SER A 538 30.39 -9.97 -12.54
N ILE A 539 30.12 -9.22 -13.61
CA ILE A 539 30.32 -9.64 -15.01
C ILE A 539 31.52 -8.85 -15.53
N SER A 540 32.53 -9.53 -16.07
CA SER A 540 33.73 -8.89 -16.63
C SER A 540 33.41 -8.18 -17.94
N HIS A 541 32.88 -8.93 -18.92
CA HIS A 541 32.52 -8.43 -20.25
C HIS A 541 31.64 -9.45 -21.00
N LEU A 542 31.08 -9.03 -22.13
CA LEU A 542 30.51 -9.92 -23.14
C LEU A 542 31.51 -10.16 -24.27
N THR A 543 31.52 -11.38 -24.79
CA THR A 543 32.14 -11.70 -26.09
C THR A 543 31.11 -11.54 -27.20
N GLN A 544 31.45 -11.95 -28.43
CA GLN A 544 30.47 -12.01 -29.52
C GLN A 544 29.39 -13.09 -29.31
N THR A 545 29.65 -14.11 -28.48
CA THR A 545 28.80 -15.31 -28.35
C THR A 545 28.58 -15.77 -26.90
N GLY A 546 28.99 -14.99 -25.89
CA GLY A 546 28.91 -15.37 -24.49
C GLY A 546 29.15 -14.22 -23.51
N MET A 547 29.14 -14.57 -22.22
CA MET A 547 29.33 -13.68 -21.08
C MET A 547 30.47 -14.21 -20.21
N VAL A 548 31.46 -13.37 -19.94
CA VAL A 548 32.64 -13.69 -19.11
C VAL A 548 32.45 -13.14 -17.71
N PHE A 549 32.65 -13.99 -16.71
CA PHE A 549 32.49 -13.66 -15.30
C PHE A 549 33.82 -13.25 -14.65
N GLU A 550 33.76 -12.73 -13.42
CA GLU A 550 34.95 -12.24 -12.70
C GLU A 550 35.97 -13.36 -12.37
N ASP A 551 35.53 -14.62 -12.36
CA ASP A 551 36.37 -15.81 -12.21
C ASP A 551 36.91 -16.37 -13.54
N GLY A 552 36.68 -15.67 -14.65
CA GLY A 552 37.19 -16.01 -15.99
C GLY A 552 36.39 -17.10 -16.72
N GLU A 553 35.32 -17.64 -16.15
CA GLU A 553 34.42 -18.54 -16.85
C GLU A 553 33.63 -17.78 -17.93
N GLU A 554 33.61 -18.30 -19.17
CA GLU A 554 32.73 -17.80 -20.23
C GLU A 554 31.54 -18.76 -20.44
N ILE A 555 30.33 -18.26 -20.26
CA ILE A 555 29.09 -18.99 -20.58
C ILE A 555 28.57 -18.51 -21.93
N GLN A 556 28.48 -19.42 -22.90
CA GLN A 556 27.97 -19.14 -24.24
C GLN A 556 26.46 -18.88 -24.23
N ALA A 557 26.01 -17.88 -24.99
CA ALA A 557 24.63 -17.44 -25.06
C ALA A 557 24.23 -17.02 -26.48
N ASP A 558 23.01 -17.35 -26.87
CA ASP A 558 22.35 -16.86 -28.08
C ASP A 558 21.44 -15.67 -27.79
N ALA A 559 21.11 -15.41 -26.51
CA ALA A 559 20.35 -14.26 -26.03
C ALA A 559 20.66 -13.95 -24.55
N ILE A 560 20.49 -12.69 -24.13
CA ILE A 560 20.66 -12.26 -22.74
C ILE A 560 19.42 -11.50 -22.26
N VAL A 561 18.91 -11.83 -21.07
CA VAL A 561 17.83 -11.10 -20.41
C VAL A 561 18.29 -10.56 -19.06
N PHE A 562 18.38 -9.24 -18.93
CA PHE A 562 18.64 -8.56 -17.68
C PHE A 562 17.35 -8.44 -16.85
N ALA A 563 17.27 -9.23 -15.77
CA ALA A 563 16.24 -9.15 -14.73
C ALA A 563 16.75 -8.36 -13.52
N THR A 564 17.42 -7.24 -13.78
CA THR A 564 18.25 -6.47 -12.85
C THR A 564 17.53 -5.35 -12.10
N GLY A 565 16.21 -5.20 -12.28
CA GLY A 565 15.36 -4.30 -11.50
C GLY A 565 15.24 -2.89 -12.08
N TYR A 566 15.00 -1.92 -11.21
CA TYR A 566 14.67 -0.55 -11.56
C TYR A 566 15.41 0.44 -10.64
N SER A 567 15.50 1.71 -11.03
CA SER A 567 15.88 2.80 -10.12
C SER A 567 14.74 3.15 -9.14
N ASN A 568 15.02 3.98 -8.14
CA ASN A 568 13.98 4.51 -7.24
C ASN A 568 12.89 5.26 -8.04
N GLY A 569 11.63 5.18 -7.59
CA GLY A 569 10.49 5.87 -8.21
C GLY A 569 10.69 7.39 -8.40
N ARG A 570 11.61 8.03 -7.66
CA ARG A 570 11.93 9.45 -7.81
C ARG A 570 12.52 9.81 -9.19
N VAL A 571 13.14 8.85 -9.88
CA VAL A 571 13.52 9.00 -11.31
C VAL A 571 12.31 9.14 -12.22
N ARG A 572 11.21 8.42 -11.90
CA ARG A 572 9.92 8.57 -12.61
C ARG A 572 9.32 9.96 -12.33
N THR A 573 9.43 10.45 -11.09
CA THR A 573 9.03 11.82 -10.72
C THR A 573 9.77 12.86 -11.55
N ARG A 574 11.10 12.80 -11.60
CA ARG A 574 11.93 13.74 -12.37
C ARG A 574 11.54 13.79 -13.84
N LYS A 575 11.30 12.62 -14.45
CA LYS A 575 10.93 12.48 -15.87
C LYS A 575 9.51 12.99 -16.20
N VAL A 576 8.58 12.99 -15.25
CA VAL A 576 7.17 13.38 -15.49
C VAL A 576 6.88 14.80 -15.02
N PHE A 577 7.42 15.22 -13.87
CA PHE A 577 7.10 16.49 -13.21
C PHE A 577 8.28 17.48 -13.12
N GLY A 578 9.48 17.07 -13.55
CA GLY A 578 10.69 17.90 -13.55
C GLY A 578 11.54 17.79 -12.28
N ASP A 579 12.74 18.37 -12.36
CA ASP A 579 13.77 18.30 -11.30
C ASP A 579 13.27 18.92 -9.99
N GLU A 580 12.66 20.12 -10.02
CA GLU A 580 12.17 20.82 -8.83
C GLU A 580 11.21 19.96 -7.98
N VAL A 581 10.31 19.21 -8.63
CA VAL A 581 9.36 18.34 -7.93
C VAL A 581 10.06 17.11 -7.38
N ALA A 582 10.93 16.47 -8.18
CA ALA A 582 11.66 15.28 -7.76
C ALA A 582 12.64 15.54 -6.61
N ASP A 583 13.40 16.62 -6.67
CA ASP A 583 14.40 16.97 -5.66
C ASP A 583 13.75 17.43 -4.35
N SER A 584 12.50 17.92 -4.41
CA SER A 584 11.72 18.27 -3.22
C SER A 584 11.22 17.06 -2.42
N ILE A 585 10.99 15.90 -3.06
CA ILE A 585 10.42 14.73 -2.39
C ILE A 585 11.49 13.80 -1.81
N GLU A 586 11.11 13.08 -0.75
CA GLU A 586 11.85 11.92 -0.26
C GLU A 586 11.99 10.84 -1.36
N PRO A 587 13.02 9.97 -1.27
CA PRO A 587 13.02 8.69 -1.95
C PRO A 587 11.68 7.97 -1.76
N ILE A 588 11.15 7.46 -2.86
CA ILE A 588 9.87 6.74 -2.87
C ILE A 588 10.12 5.35 -2.32
N TRP A 589 9.39 4.99 -1.24
CA TRP A 589 9.59 3.79 -0.42
C TRP A 589 10.93 3.72 0.35
N GLY A 590 11.08 2.65 1.13
CA GLY A 590 12.11 2.49 2.14
C GLY A 590 11.60 2.95 3.50
N PHE A 591 12.43 2.78 4.53
CA PHE A 591 12.16 3.28 5.87
C PHE A 591 12.93 4.59 6.13
N ASP A 592 12.29 5.52 6.84
CA ASP A 592 12.98 6.61 7.55
C ASP A 592 13.63 6.10 8.86
N ASP A 593 14.29 7.00 9.59
CA ASP A 593 15.01 6.71 10.83
C ASP A 593 14.09 6.28 11.99
N MET A 594 12.84 6.76 12.01
CA MET A 594 11.78 6.29 12.90
C MET A 594 11.19 4.94 12.45
N GLY A 595 11.46 4.51 11.22
CA GLY A 595 10.96 3.26 10.65
C GLY A 595 9.59 3.36 9.97
N GLU A 596 9.10 4.56 9.66
CA GLU A 596 7.92 4.75 8.81
C GLU A 596 8.29 4.69 7.32
N VAL A 597 7.31 4.44 6.44
CA VAL A 597 7.54 4.31 5.00
C VAL A 597 7.77 5.68 4.36
N ARG A 598 8.80 5.83 3.53
CA ARG A 598 9.23 7.11 2.92
C ARG A 598 8.45 7.49 1.65
N GLY A 599 8.25 8.79 1.45
CA GLY A 599 7.83 9.43 0.20
C GLY A 599 6.42 9.12 -0.32
N VAL A 600 5.79 8.02 0.07
CA VAL A 600 4.47 7.58 -0.40
C VAL A 600 3.37 7.87 0.61
N TRP A 601 2.22 8.35 0.13
CA TRP A 601 1.01 8.69 0.87
C TRP A 601 1.14 9.81 1.93
N LYS A 602 2.36 10.26 2.23
CA LYS A 602 2.71 11.41 3.06
C LYS A 602 2.78 12.71 2.24
N ARG A 603 2.59 13.88 2.88
CA ARG A 603 2.87 15.20 2.26
C ARG A 603 4.38 15.50 2.22
N GLY A 604 5.06 15.06 1.16
CA GLY A 604 6.48 15.36 0.90
C GLY A 604 6.68 16.44 -0.16
N GLY A 605 7.70 17.29 0.01
CA GLY A 605 8.19 18.20 -1.03
C GLY A 605 7.25 19.33 -1.44
N LYS A 606 7.12 19.53 -2.76
CA LYS A 606 6.41 20.65 -3.39
C LYS A 606 4.93 20.67 -2.98
N GLU A 607 4.42 21.85 -2.68
CA GLU A 607 3.08 21.99 -2.12
C GLU A 607 1.99 21.51 -3.11
N GLY A 608 1.05 20.70 -2.59
CA GLY A 608 0.00 20.07 -3.37
C GLY A 608 0.45 18.86 -4.21
N PHE A 609 1.73 18.51 -4.26
CA PHE A 609 2.20 17.26 -4.84
C PHE A 609 2.09 16.08 -3.85
N TRP A 610 1.83 14.88 -4.37
CA TRP A 610 1.72 13.64 -3.60
C TRP A 610 2.20 12.44 -4.42
N VAL A 611 2.62 11.36 -3.76
CA VAL A 611 2.94 10.08 -4.42
C VAL A 611 2.04 8.96 -3.88
N ALA A 612 1.38 8.24 -4.78
CA ALA A 612 0.49 7.12 -4.52
C ALA A 612 1.09 5.85 -5.16
N ALA A 613 1.84 5.06 -4.41
CA ALA A 613 2.42 3.80 -4.89
C ALA A 613 2.27 2.67 -3.85
N GLY A 614 2.12 1.45 -4.33
CA GLY A 614 1.76 0.29 -3.52
C GLY A 614 0.27 -0.03 -3.52
N SER A 615 -0.07 -1.14 -2.85
CA SER A 615 -1.27 -1.94 -3.07
C SER A 615 -2.49 -1.56 -2.22
N PHE A 616 -3.11 -2.53 -1.56
CA PHE A 616 -4.52 -2.86 -1.73
C PHE A 616 -5.32 -2.89 -0.39
N TRP A 617 -4.94 -2.13 0.63
CA TRP A 617 -5.37 -2.39 2.03
C TRP A 617 -6.54 -1.54 2.56
N LEU A 618 -7.47 -2.10 3.39
CA LEU A 618 -8.57 -1.49 4.23
C LEU A 618 -10.05 -1.40 3.71
N ARG A 619 -10.96 -2.37 3.98
CA ARG A 619 -12.41 -2.34 3.59
C ARG A 619 -13.43 -2.40 4.76
N LYS A 620 -14.44 -1.51 4.73
CA LYS A 620 -15.66 -1.54 5.59
C LYS A 620 -16.64 -2.69 5.25
N LYS A 621 -17.26 -3.28 6.28
CA LYS A 621 -17.66 -4.71 6.35
C LYS A 621 -19.08 -5.13 5.88
N ARG A 622 -19.13 -6.31 5.23
CA ARG A 622 -20.07 -7.46 5.41
C ARG A 622 -19.43 -8.73 4.77
N GLY A 623 -19.74 -9.94 5.27
CA GLY A 623 -19.08 -11.24 4.93
C GLY A 623 -20.06 -12.38 4.59
N SER A 624 -19.72 -13.68 4.55
CA SER A 624 -18.46 -14.39 4.93
C SER A 624 -18.40 -15.88 4.46
N GLY A 625 -17.21 -16.42 4.14
CA GLY A 625 -16.84 -17.86 4.28
C GLY A 625 -16.45 -18.69 3.02
N GLY A 626 -15.25 -19.34 3.04
CA GLY A 626 -15.02 -20.66 2.41
C GLY A 626 -14.08 -20.83 1.17
N GLU A 627 -12.74 -20.84 1.35
CA GLU A 627 -11.74 -21.83 0.81
C GLU A 627 -11.71 -22.26 -0.71
N GLU A 628 -10.63 -22.36 -1.54
CA GLU A 628 -9.14 -22.10 -1.65
C GLU A 628 -8.79 -22.04 -3.19
N TRP A 629 -7.60 -22.06 -3.87
CA TRP A 629 -6.12 -22.27 -3.71
C TRP A 629 -5.34 -21.53 -4.86
N GLY A 630 -4.01 -21.27 -4.72
CA GLY A 630 -2.96 -21.14 -5.80
C GLY A 630 -3.10 -20.08 -6.94
N TRP A 631 -2.14 -19.81 -7.88
CA TRP A 631 -0.66 -19.99 -8.04
C TRP A 631 -0.02 -18.86 -8.94
N GLY A 632 0.99 -18.06 -8.48
CA GLY A 632 1.80 -17.06 -9.27
C GLY A 632 1.67 -15.54 -8.84
N TRP A 633 2.39 -14.53 -9.43
CA TRP A 633 3.12 -13.31 -8.87
C TRP A 633 2.63 -11.82 -8.56
N GLY A 634 2.90 -11.30 -7.34
CA GLY A 634 2.65 -9.91 -6.91
C GLY A 634 2.96 -9.70 -5.42
N TRP A 635 3.54 -8.55 -5.00
CA TRP A 635 3.81 -8.15 -3.58
C TRP A 635 4.23 -6.65 -3.49
N GLU A 636 3.30 -5.70 -3.29
CA GLU A 636 3.63 -4.27 -3.01
C GLU A 636 2.87 -3.67 -1.79
N PRO A 637 3.20 -4.06 -0.55
CA PRO A 637 2.42 -3.72 0.66
C PRO A 637 2.62 -2.27 1.17
N VAL A 638 1.59 -1.41 1.08
CA VAL A 638 1.61 -0.04 1.69
C VAL A 638 0.27 0.41 2.28
N PHE A 639 0.34 1.05 3.43
CA PHE A 639 -0.72 1.12 4.44
C PHE A 639 -1.60 2.38 4.43
N ALA A 640 -1.61 3.15 3.34
CA ALA A 640 -2.30 4.45 3.30
C ALA A 640 -3.06 4.78 2.00
N SER A 641 -3.09 3.87 1.01
CA SER A 641 -3.91 4.02 -0.22
C SER A 641 -5.42 4.16 0.05
N ARG A 642 -5.84 3.84 1.28
CA ARG A 642 -7.20 4.02 1.75
C ARG A 642 -7.34 4.89 3.01
N TYR A 643 -6.27 5.44 3.56
CA TYR A 643 -6.33 6.51 4.56
C TYR A 643 -5.86 7.82 3.93
N VAL A 644 -6.60 8.28 2.92
CA VAL A 644 -6.40 9.53 2.15
C VAL A 644 -6.79 10.77 2.99
N VAL A 645 -6.58 10.67 4.31
CA VAL A 645 -6.99 11.64 5.32
C VAL A 645 -6.02 12.83 5.32
N GLU A 646 -4.71 12.60 5.12
CA GLU A 646 -3.71 13.68 5.08
C GLU A 646 -3.98 14.70 3.96
N MET A 647 -4.58 14.27 2.83
CA MET A 647 -4.92 15.16 1.72
C MET A 647 -5.86 16.30 2.10
N LEU A 648 -6.79 16.09 3.04
CA LEU A 648 -7.73 17.11 3.49
C LEU A 648 -7.25 17.89 4.72
N MET A 649 -6.41 17.29 5.57
CA MET A 649 -6.07 17.83 6.90
C MET A 649 -5.26 19.14 6.91
N LYS A 650 -4.64 19.53 5.79
CA LYS A 650 -4.02 20.86 5.60
C LYS A 650 -4.77 21.74 4.61
N GLY A 651 -5.86 21.24 4.03
CA GLY A 651 -6.68 21.93 3.04
C GLY A 651 -7.82 22.72 3.65
N HIS A 652 -7.52 23.79 4.42
CA HIS A 652 -8.53 24.75 4.85
C HIS A 652 -9.33 25.32 3.64
N ASP A 653 -8.73 25.36 2.45
CA ASP A 653 -9.33 25.82 1.19
C ASP A 653 -9.86 24.70 0.27
N ILE A 654 -9.84 23.41 0.69
CA ILE A 654 -10.40 22.31 -0.11
C ILE A 654 -11.91 22.18 0.10
N ILE A 655 -12.44 22.62 1.26
CA ILE A 655 -13.80 22.26 1.71
C ILE A 655 -14.65 23.43 2.25
N ILE A 656 -14.33 24.68 1.93
CA ILE A 656 -15.29 25.79 2.04
C ILE A 656 -15.30 26.59 0.73
N GLY A 657 -15.90 26.00 -0.30
CA GLY A 657 -16.31 26.68 -1.52
C GLY A 657 -17.81 26.47 -1.75
N ASP A 658 -18.62 27.52 -1.59
CA ASP A 658 -20.10 27.50 -1.66
C ASP A 658 -20.70 27.08 -3.03
N SER A 659 -19.84 26.77 -3.99
CA SER A 659 -20.15 26.24 -5.32
C SER A 659 -20.27 24.71 -5.35
N CYS A 660 -19.40 23.98 -4.64
CA CYS A 660 -19.18 22.54 -4.91
C CYS A 660 -20.23 21.59 -4.32
N LEU A 661 -21.11 22.07 -3.43
CA LEU A 661 -22.19 21.26 -2.81
C LEU A 661 -23.59 21.52 -3.40
N ARG A 662 -23.69 22.24 -4.53
CA ARG A 662 -24.99 22.66 -5.11
C ARG A 662 -25.73 21.58 -5.93
N VAL A 663 -25.75 20.33 -5.46
CA VAL A 663 -26.62 19.26 -5.99
C VAL A 663 -27.30 18.44 -4.86
N ALA A 664 -27.76 19.11 -3.80
CA ALA A 664 -28.46 18.44 -2.68
C ALA A 664 -29.60 19.25 -2.02
N SER A 665 -29.89 20.48 -2.44
CA SER A 665 -30.83 21.38 -1.75
C SER A 665 -31.83 22.08 -2.69
N GLY A 666 -32.46 21.29 -3.57
CA GLY A 666 -33.59 21.72 -4.40
C GLY A 666 -34.91 21.87 -3.63
N SER A 667 -34.92 22.50 -2.46
CA SER A 667 -36.10 22.64 -1.59
C SER A 667 -36.66 24.06 -1.58
N SER A 668 -37.64 24.31 -2.46
CA SER A 668 -38.51 25.48 -2.34
C SER A 668 -39.41 25.37 -1.11
N LYS A 669 -39.08 26.12 -0.04
CA LYS A 669 -39.93 26.45 1.13
C LYS A 669 -40.85 25.33 1.67
N GLY A 670 -40.42 24.64 2.73
CA GLY A 670 -41.32 23.83 3.54
C GLY A 670 -40.67 23.34 4.84
N GLU A 671 -41.07 23.90 5.98
CA GLU A 671 -40.71 23.39 7.31
C GLU A 671 -41.64 22.25 7.73
N VAL A 672 -41.11 21.06 8.05
CA VAL A 672 -41.81 20.10 8.92
C VAL A 672 -40.78 19.35 9.78
N PHE A 673 -40.88 19.47 11.10
CA PHE A 673 -40.21 18.57 12.05
C PHE A 673 -41.03 17.30 12.22
N ILE A 674 -40.42 16.12 12.13
CA ILE A 674 -41.03 14.85 12.57
C ILE A 674 -40.05 14.07 13.47
N ARG A 675 -40.51 13.67 14.66
CA ARG A 675 -39.82 12.74 15.56
C ARG A 675 -40.18 11.29 15.22
N PRO A 676 -39.30 10.30 15.45
CA PRO A 676 -39.60 8.90 15.17
C PRO A 676 -40.68 8.35 16.12
N ASN A 677 -41.54 7.48 15.60
CA ASN A 677 -42.52 6.70 16.36
C ASN A 677 -42.44 5.22 15.94
N ALA A 678 -42.93 4.33 16.81
CA ALA A 678 -42.75 2.87 16.71
C ALA A 678 -43.52 2.20 15.55
N PRO A 679 -43.08 1.02 15.06
CA PRO A 679 -43.69 0.36 13.90
C PRO A 679 -44.97 -0.43 14.23
N PRO A 680 -45.94 -0.52 13.29
CA PRO A 680 -47.11 -1.39 13.41
C PRO A 680 -46.79 -2.86 13.10
N GLN A 681 -47.68 -3.76 13.54
CA GLN A 681 -47.53 -5.22 13.45
C GLN A 681 -47.95 -5.80 12.08
N ARG A 682 -47.45 -7.01 11.76
CA ARG A 682 -47.90 -7.81 10.61
C ARG A 682 -49.07 -8.75 10.98
N PRO A 683 -50.02 -9.00 10.07
CA PRO A 683 -50.82 -10.23 10.01
C PRO A 683 -50.02 -11.42 9.43
N SER A 684 -50.60 -12.62 9.46
CA SER A 684 -49.95 -13.91 9.13
C SER A 684 -50.67 -14.70 8.01
N SER A 685 -50.07 -15.84 7.63
CA SER A 685 -50.67 -16.97 6.86
C SER A 685 -51.04 -16.69 5.39
N GLU A 686 -50.99 -17.64 4.43
CA GLU A 686 -50.54 -19.06 4.48
C GLU A 686 -50.06 -19.56 3.08
N MET A 687 -49.76 -20.86 2.94
CA MET A 687 -49.13 -21.50 1.77
C MET A 687 -50.12 -21.85 0.62
N GLN A 688 -49.62 -21.97 -0.64
CA GLN A 688 -49.53 -23.28 -1.35
C GLN A 688 -48.83 -23.20 -2.74
N ASN A 689 -48.62 -24.37 -3.35
CA ASN A 689 -47.70 -24.63 -4.49
C ASN A 689 -48.32 -24.34 -5.88
N SER A 690 -47.49 -24.09 -6.91
CA SER A 690 -47.23 -25.07 -8.00
C SER A 690 -46.26 -24.58 -9.11
N ASP A 691 -45.41 -25.52 -9.55
CA ASP A 691 -44.68 -25.72 -10.81
C ASP A 691 -44.57 -24.66 -11.95
N ASN A 692 -43.37 -24.66 -12.55
CA ASN A 692 -43.03 -24.43 -13.96
C ASN A 692 -43.57 -23.19 -14.71
N LEU A 693 -42.68 -22.22 -14.98
CA LEU A 693 -42.68 -21.47 -16.25
C LEU A 693 -41.31 -20.82 -16.53
N CYS A 694 -40.87 -20.84 -17.79
CA CYS A 694 -39.68 -20.11 -18.25
C CYS A 694 -40.00 -18.61 -18.34
N LEU A 695 -39.26 -17.77 -17.61
CA LEU A 695 -39.45 -16.32 -17.62
C LEU A 695 -38.46 -15.62 -18.55
N HIS A 696 -38.90 -15.33 -19.78
CA HIS A 696 -38.41 -14.16 -20.50
C HIS A 696 -38.87 -12.91 -19.75
N TRP A 697 -37.94 -12.15 -19.19
CA TRP A 697 -38.22 -10.82 -18.63
C TRP A 697 -38.10 -9.77 -19.74
N ASN A 698 -39.22 -9.46 -20.39
CA ASN A 698 -39.38 -8.15 -21.04
C ASN A 698 -39.67 -7.12 -19.94
N CYS A 699 -38.79 -6.13 -19.80
CA CYS A 699 -39.01 -4.99 -18.92
C CYS A 699 -39.37 -3.76 -19.77
N ASP A 700 -40.65 -3.61 -20.11
CA ASP A 700 -41.21 -2.30 -20.45
C ASP A 700 -41.43 -1.52 -19.14
N PHE A 701 -41.09 -0.23 -19.13
CA PHE A 701 -41.21 0.70 -17.98
C PHE A 701 -41.71 2.07 -18.47
#